data_AF-A0A7Z0UZ80-F1
#
_entry.id   AF-A0A7Z0UZ80-F1
#
_cell.length_a   1.000
_cell.length_b   1.000
_cell.length_c   1.000
_cell.angle_alpha   90.00
_cell.angle_beta   90.00
_cell.angle_gamma   90.00
#
_symmetry.space_group_name_H-M   'P 1'
#
loop_
_entity.id
_entity.type
_entity.pdbx_description
1 polymer ?
#
loop_
_entity_poly.entity_id
_entity_poly.type
_entity_poly.pdbx_seq_one_letter_code
_entity_poly.pdbx_strand_id
1 'polypeptide(L)'
;MAKATKTKQTKLDFHQHLILNRWLLSLFNVDKPQDFFGKQPERFEGVLNGNTLFLDEILYGQFFRLHNSPLTAEELRRYDLNIVKHWQKITAKRNQKDGFELKMKYFQYLSLLFTEIYLDWYFNKSQDLLDALNQAKSDYEFQIKEAKTFPPFVLEDLSSLAFWNATGSGKTLIMHVNILQYQHYAKTIDKIIVITTNEGLSKQHLGDLLLSDFSASLFGKNTGQLIKSDVEIIEITKLADKDGDKTVAAESFLGNNLVLVDEGHRGSSNETGQWLKNREIVSRDGFSFEYSATLGQVVSGRKNPFFEKYAKSILFDYSYKYFYQDGFGKESLILNLNKENNYFEQHEKLYLTACLLAFYQQKYLFKAHQSEVSQWNIENPLMVFVGSKVSVKSSPGQKDNESQKIEKSDVLKVVNFLAYFVNHTDEVIGFLKDLIGNTARLVNDKGVDIFKGRFNPLTHFQGKENELYADMLDKVMNAKHKARLRLTHLKKSDGELALSLGENGIPFGIINIGNSGGFFEAAENSTDFDCVSDDFNEGYFGQINSDKSPINILIGSKKFTEGWSSWRVSTMGLLNIGKNEGSQIIQLFGRGVRLKGQNMSLRRSVPNERPKSFDLKKLETLNIFGINANYMDAFREYLSDEGIDTTEVITIEFDSRANLPKDVVLQTLSLDDAYKGNREKSFKRTETVTLFDIPDKYKNIRTPMAVLDLYPKVQAIASRDNAIKISENQKEKNKLNTLIFEFINWDRIYLALLNHKMWQSFNNLKLDKDKIKQFAQQGDWYKLYIPSGELTIHHFDDIIKQENILLDLLMNYLDAFYKKLKGAYEGQYYKKQVIDHSHKALLENYVFDIRPNEDVGVPSYESKLTELKDWVESGNLAKVMGFRDSHVNAICFDRHLFYPIITLDNKDSLPFSLKPLLMEAKSERKFVIDLQNAFKDDKLKDWIGDKELYLLRNASNKAKGLGFTLAGDFYPDFLLWLVDKHNQKQWLTFIDPKGIRQLSFDDPKFMLFDELKTLSGNLKPDNLILNSFILSITPSKDTTETGALNHFGKTYTEFSQKHILFMEHINGVDYLEHLFKAILSDDYLETINWET
;
A
#
# COMPACT_ATOMS: atom_id res chain seq x y z
N MET A 1 31.37 -26.04 -21.86
CA MET A 1 30.70 -26.02 -20.54
C MET A 1 29.93 -24.71 -20.40
N ALA A 2 28.65 -24.72 -20.74
CA ALA A 2 27.78 -23.53 -20.62
C ALA A 2 27.20 -23.47 -19.20
N LYS A 3 27.39 -22.34 -18.52
CA LYS A 3 26.71 -22.03 -17.26
C LYS A 3 25.27 -21.61 -17.60
N ALA A 4 24.31 -22.47 -17.25
CA ALA A 4 22.89 -22.19 -17.38
C ALA A 4 22.48 -21.01 -16.48
N THR A 5 21.88 -20.00 -17.09
CA THR A 5 21.24 -18.83 -16.47
C THR A 5 19.99 -19.31 -15.71
N LYS A 6 19.96 -19.08 -14.40
CA LYS A 6 18.79 -19.35 -13.54
C LYS A 6 17.71 -18.32 -13.83
N THR A 7 16.62 -18.73 -14.47
CA THR A 7 15.32 -18.07 -14.40
C THR A 7 14.93 -17.87 -12.94
N LYS A 8 14.60 -16.64 -12.53
CA LYS A 8 13.94 -16.40 -11.22
C LYS A 8 12.52 -16.95 -11.32
N GLN A 9 12.35 -18.17 -10.83
CA GLN A 9 11.07 -18.86 -10.71
C GLN A 9 10.13 -18.08 -9.78
N THR A 10 8.89 -17.87 -10.22
CA THR A 10 7.76 -17.46 -9.37
C THR A 10 7.64 -18.47 -8.24
N LYS A 11 7.85 -18.01 -7.01
CA LYS A 11 7.89 -18.83 -5.81
C LYS A 11 6.49 -19.44 -5.57
N LEU A 12 6.40 -20.77 -5.49
CA LEU A 12 5.16 -21.47 -5.11
C LEU A 12 4.62 -20.95 -3.77
N ASP A 13 3.29 -20.80 -3.71
CA ASP A 13 2.53 -20.36 -2.55
C ASP A 13 2.26 -21.54 -1.60
N PHE A 14 2.19 -21.31 -0.28
CA PHE A 14 1.98 -22.34 0.72
C PHE A 14 0.69 -23.15 0.48
N HIS A 15 -0.36 -22.52 -0.01
CA HIS A 15 -1.61 -23.18 -0.40
C HIS A 15 -1.40 -24.36 -1.35
N GLN A 16 -0.34 -24.33 -2.17
CA GLN A 16 -0.05 -25.39 -3.14
C GLN A 16 0.64 -26.60 -2.51
N HIS A 17 1.09 -26.51 -1.25
CA HIS A 17 1.83 -27.54 -0.52
C HIS A 17 0.96 -28.40 0.42
N LEU A 18 -0.37 -28.21 0.44
CA LEU A 18 -1.28 -28.91 1.36
C LEU A 18 -1.58 -30.34 0.88
N ILE A 19 -0.84 -31.33 1.38
CA ILE A 19 -0.92 -32.72 0.90
C ILE A 19 -2.24 -33.37 1.31
N LEU A 20 -2.61 -33.26 2.59
CA LEU A 20 -3.84 -33.87 3.11
C LEU A 20 -5.09 -33.30 2.44
N ASN A 21 -5.15 -31.97 2.29
CA ASN A 21 -6.24 -31.31 1.57
C ASN A 21 -6.35 -31.79 0.11
N ARG A 22 -5.22 -31.91 -0.61
CA ARG A 22 -5.19 -32.43 -1.99
C ARG A 22 -5.72 -33.86 -2.08
N TRP A 23 -5.31 -34.73 -1.15
CA TRP A 23 -5.81 -36.11 -1.12
C TRP A 23 -7.34 -36.13 -0.97
N LEU A 24 -7.90 -35.37 -0.04
CA LEU A 24 -9.36 -35.29 0.14
C LEU A 24 -10.08 -34.76 -1.10
N LEU A 25 -9.58 -33.68 -1.69
CA LEU A 25 -10.15 -33.11 -2.91
C LEU A 25 -10.11 -34.12 -4.08
N SER A 26 -9.04 -34.92 -4.16
CA SER A 26 -8.90 -35.97 -5.18
C SER A 26 -9.95 -37.08 -5.08
N LEU A 27 -10.49 -37.37 -3.88
CA LEU A 27 -11.58 -38.34 -3.70
C LEU A 27 -12.86 -37.92 -4.44
N PHE A 28 -12.95 -36.64 -4.76
CA PHE A 28 -14.08 -35.99 -5.40
C PHE A 28 -13.78 -35.50 -6.82
N ASN A 29 -12.56 -35.77 -7.35
CA ASN A 29 -12.10 -35.31 -8.66
C ASN A 29 -12.15 -33.78 -8.83
N VAL A 30 -11.82 -33.03 -7.78
CA VAL A 30 -11.76 -31.56 -7.81
C VAL A 30 -10.40 -31.06 -7.34
N ASP A 31 -10.03 -29.86 -7.78
CA ASP A 31 -8.74 -29.23 -7.43
C ASP A 31 -8.90 -28.16 -6.34
N LYS A 32 -10.10 -27.56 -6.20
CA LYS A 32 -10.39 -26.50 -5.21
C LYS A 32 -11.77 -26.65 -4.56
N PRO A 33 -11.97 -26.16 -3.32
CA PRO A 33 -13.28 -26.18 -2.67
C PRO A 33 -14.40 -25.48 -3.44
N GLN A 34 -14.12 -24.44 -4.23
CA GLN A 34 -15.14 -23.74 -5.05
C GLN A 34 -15.73 -24.62 -6.15
N ASP A 35 -14.99 -25.65 -6.59
CA ASP A 35 -15.41 -26.49 -7.70
C ASP A 35 -16.58 -27.42 -7.31
N PHE A 36 -16.88 -27.58 -6.01
CA PHE A 36 -17.96 -28.42 -5.51
C PHE A 36 -19.37 -27.96 -5.91
N PHE A 37 -19.65 -26.65 -5.86
CA PHE A 37 -21.03 -26.14 -5.90
C PHE A 37 -21.22 -24.95 -6.85
N GLY A 38 -20.21 -24.61 -7.66
CA GLY A 38 -20.26 -23.51 -8.63
C GLY A 38 -20.51 -22.14 -7.98
N LYS A 39 -21.12 -21.21 -8.74
CA LYS A 39 -21.25 -19.78 -8.36
C LYS A 39 -22.37 -19.45 -7.35
N GLN A 40 -23.32 -20.35 -7.10
CA GLN A 40 -24.47 -20.10 -6.20
C GLN A 40 -24.74 -21.27 -5.24
N PRO A 41 -23.79 -21.57 -4.34
CA PRO A 41 -23.92 -22.67 -3.37
C PRO A 41 -25.09 -22.51 -2.40
N GLU A 42 -25.60 -21.28 -2.21
CA GLU A 42 -26.68 -21.00 -1.26
C GLU A 42 -28.00 -21.71 -1.58
N ARG A 43 -28.22 -22.11 -2.84
CA ARG A 43 -29.42 -22.86 -3.25
C ARG A 43 -29.50 -24.24 -2.61
N PHE A 44 -28.36 -24.75 -2.16
CA PHE A 44 -28.22 -26.06 -1.52
C PHE A 44 -28.15 -25.95 0.01
N GLU A 45 -28.45 -24.77 0.59
CA GLU A 45 -28.52 -24.61 2.05
C GLU A 45 -29.85 -25.15 2.61
N GLY A 46 -29.77 -26.29 3.30
CA GLY A 46 -30.88 -26.86 4.03
C GLY A 46 -30.83 -28.37 4.09
N VAL A 47 -31.84 -28.95 4.73
CA VAL A 47 -32.04 -30.39 4.85
C VAL A 47 -33.39 -30.73 4.24
N LEU A 48 -33.41 -31.74 3.37
CA LEU A 48 -34.63 -32.28 2.75
C LEU A 48 -34.61 -33.81 2.88
N ASN A 49 -35.72 -34.39 3.34
CA ASN A 49 -35.86 -35.84 3.56
C ASN A 49 -34.74 -36.48 4.42
N GLY A 50 -34.20 -35.71 5.36
CA GLY A 50 -33.16 -36.18 6.30
C GLY A 50 -31.72 -35.97 5.84
N ASN A 51 -31.47 -35.66 4.55
CA ASN A 51 -30.15 -35.37 4.03
C ASN A 51 -29.98 -33.89 3.69
N THR A 52 -28.74 -33.41 3.63
CA THR A 52 -28.45 -32.07 3.13
C THR A 52 -28.69 -31.98 1.63
N LEU A 53 -29.14 -30.82 1.16
CA LEU A 53 -29.24 -30.55 -0.27
C LEU A 53 -27.85 -30.48 -0.94
N PHE A 54 -26.77 -30.28 -0.16
CA PHE A 54 -25.40 -30.37 -0.65
C PHE A 54 -25.04 -31.80 -1.08
N LEU A 55 -25.47 -32.82 -0.33
CA LEU A 55 -25.23 -34.22 -0.71
C LEU A 55 -25.87 -34.55 -2.06
N ASP A 56 -27.10 -34.08 -2.29
CA ASP A 56 -27.80 -34.34 -3.55
C ASP A 56 -27.03 -33.77 -4.75
N GLU A 57 -26.45 -32.58 -4.61
CA GLU A 57 -25.59 -31.99 -5.64
C GLU A 57 -24.27 -32.78 -5.83
N ILE A 58 -23.66 -33.29 -4.74
CA ILE A 58 -22.46 -34.14 -4.84
C ILE A 58 -22.76 -35.46 -5.58
N LEU A 59 -23.93 -36.07 -5.33
CA LEU A 59 -24.31 -37.36 -5.91
C LEU A 59 -24.86 -37.26 -7.34
N TYR A 60 -25.61 -36.20 -7.65
CA TYR A 60 -26.42 -36.09 -8.87
C TYR A 60 -26.14 -34.83 -9.69
N GLY A 61 -25.31 -33.91 -9.21
CA GLY A 61 -24.97 -32.66 -9.88
C GLY A 61 -24.28 -32.87 -11.23
N GLN A 62 -24.51 -31.94 -12.16
CA GLN A 62 -23.97 -32.04 -13.53
C GLN A 62 -22.44 -31.97 -13.59
N PHE A 63 -21.80 -31.43 -12.55
CA PHE A 63 -20.36 -31.21 -12.46
C PHE A 63 -19.61 -32.34 -11.74
N PHE A 64 -20.32 -33.26 -11.08
CA PHE A 64 -19.70 -34.27 -10.25
C PHE A 64 -19.84 -35.67 -10.82
N ARG A 65 -18.71 -36.37 -10.95
CA ARG A 65 -18.68 -37.78 -11.30
C ARG A 65 -17.78 -38.50 -10.29
N LEU A 66 -18.39 -39.27 -9.39
CA LEU A 66 -17.70 -40.22 -8.49
C LEU A 66 -17.03 -41.40 -9.24
N HIS A 67 -16.87 -41.32 -10.56
CA HIS A 67 -16.17 -42.35 -11.31
C HIS A 67 -14.74 -42.47 -10.80
N ASN A 68 -14.35 -43.70 -10.43
CA ASN A 68 -13.05 -44.05 -9.83
C ASN A 68 -12.78 -43.49 -8.42
N SER A 69 -13.79 -42.95 -7.72
CA SER A 69 -13.66 -42.61 -6.30
C SER A 69 -13.73 -43.88 -5.44
N PRO A 70 -12.93 -44.00 -4.36
CA PRO A 70 -13.07 -45.08 -3.39
C PRO A 70 -14.33 -44.92 -2.50
N LEU A 71 -15.04 -43.80 -2.59
CA LEU A 71 -16.23 -43.51 -1.78
C LEU A 71 -17.51 -43.96 -2.49
N THR A 72 -18.34 -44.71 -1.77
CA THR A 72 -19.67 -45.12 -2.24
C THR A 72 -20.74 -44.09 -1.90
N ALA A 73 -21.83 -44.06 -2.68
CA ALA A 73 -22.97 -43.20 -2.39
C ALA A 73 -23.63 -43.53 -1.03
N GLU A 74 -23.54 -44.77 -0.57
CA GLU A 74 -24.04 -45.20 0.74
C GLU A 74 -23.18 -44.65 1.88
N GLU A 75 -21.85 -44.70 1.75
CA GLU A 75 -20.93 -44.06 2.71
C GLU A 75 -21.17 -42.55 2.81
N LEU A 76 -21.33 -41.85 1.68
CA LEU A 76 -21.59 -40.41 1.66
C LEU A 76 -22.92 -40.06 2.35
N ARG A 77 -23.99 -40.84 2.12
CA ARG A 77 -25.26 -40.67 2.84
C ARG A 77 -25.12 -40.92 4.34
N ARG A 78 -24.36 -41.93 4.74
CA ARG A 78 -24.09 -42.20 6.16
C ARG A 78 -23.37 -41.02 6.82
N TYR A 79 -22.34 -40.48 6.18
CA TYR A 79 -21.63 -39.30 6.67
C TYR A 79 -22.54 -38.08 6.77
N ASP A 80 -23.35 -37.82 5.74
CA ASP A 80 -24.28 -36.70 5.72
C ASP A 80 -25.31 -36.77 6.87
N LEU A 81 -25.89 -37.94 7.12
CA LEU A 81 -26.81 -38.16 8.24
C LEU A 81 -26.16 -37.88 9.60
N ASN A 82 -24.90 -38.28 9.78
CA ASN A 82 -24.15 -37.97 11.00
C ASN A 82 -23.95 -36.45 11.15
N ILE A 83 -23.57 -35.76 10.08
CA ILE A 83 -23.38 -34.30 10.07
C ILE A 83 -24.69 -33.59 10.42
N VAL A 84 -25.81 -33.96 9.80
CA VAL A 84 -27.14 -33.38 10.08
C VAL A 84 -27.51 -33.57 11.56
N LYS A 85 -27.35 -34.79 12.08
CA LYS A 85 -27.62 -35.11 13.50
C LYS A 85 -26.77 -34.24 14.44
N HIS A 86 -25.48 -34.11 14.18
CA HIS A 86 -24.57 -33.34 15.02
C HIS A 86 -24.83 -31.83 14.93
N TRP A 87 -25.08 -31.31 13.73
CA TRP A 87 -25.44 -29.91 13.51
C TRP A 87 -26.73 -29.53 14.23
N GLN A 88 -27.77 -30.36 14.12
CA GLN A 88 -29.04 -30.14 14.82
C GLN A 88 -28.86 -30.12 16.34
N LYS A 89 -28.04 -31.01 16.91
CA LYS A 89 -27.74 -31.01 18.35
C LYS A 89 -27.15 -29.67 18.80
N ILE A 90 -26.10 -29.18 18.13
CA ILE A 90 -25.41 -27.97 18.57
C ILE A 90 -26.19 -26.68 18.26
N THR A 91 -27.12 -26.71 17.30
CA THR A 91 -27.90 -25.53 16.92
C THR A 91 -29.26 -25.42 17.61
N ALA A 92 -29.82 -26.49 18.18
CA ALA A 92 -31.16 -26.49 18.77
C ALA A 92 -31.41 -25.33 19.78
N LYS A 93 -30.55 -25.18 20.79
CA LYS A 93 -30.67 -24.10 21.79
C LYS A 93 -30.39 -22.71 21.20
N ARG A 94 -29.50 -22.61 20.21
CA ARG A 94 -29.20 -21.35 19.51
C ARG A 94 -30.39 -20.88 18.69
N ASN A 95 -30.98 -21.79 17.90
CA ASN A 95 -32.13 -21.49 17.06
C ASN A 95 -33.31 -21.02 17.93
N GLN A 96 -33.51 -21.65 19.10
CA GLN A 96 -34.53 -21.22 20.07
C GLN A 96 -34.25 -19.82 20.65
N LYS A 97 -32.98 -19.53 20.97
CA LYS A 97 -32.57 -18.23 21.54
C LYS A 97 -32.63 -17.10 20.52
N ASP A 98 -32.14 -17.35 19.31
CA ASP A 98 -31.91 -16.33 18.29
C ASP A 98 -33.15 -16.13 17.38
N GLY A 99 -34.11 -17.05 17.42
CA GLY A 99 -35.38 -16.95 16.70
C GLY A 99 -35.30 -17.24 15.20
N PHE A 100 -34.20 -17.82 14.72
CA PHE A 100 -34.03 -18.27 13.34
C PHE A 100 -33.26 -19.59 13.27
N GLU A 101 -33.43 -20.32 12.17
CA GLU A 101 -32.73 -21.59 11.94
C GLU A 101 -31.33 -21.34 11.36
N LEU A 102 -30.29 -21.78 12.08
CA LEU A 102 -28.91 -21.78 11.58
C LEU A 102 -28.72 -22.81 10.47
N LYS A 103 -28.60 -22.33 9.24
CA LYS A 103 -28.25 -23.15 8.08
C LYS A 103 -26.73 -23.33 7.95
N MET A 104 -26.29 -24.56 7.65
CA MET A 104 -24.90 -24.83 7.29
C MET A 104 -24.55 -24.15 5.98
N LYS A 105 -23.40 -23.47 5.96
CA LYS A 105 -22.78 -22.98 4.72
C LYS A 105 -21.98 -24.10 4.05
N TYR A 106 -21.82 -24.01 2.74
CA TYR A 106 -21.18 -25.07 1.95
C TYR A 106 -19.76 -25.41 2.47
N PHE A 107 -18.97 -24.41 2.83
CA PHE A 107 -17.61 -24.62 3.36
C PHE A 107 -17.61 -25.25 4.76
N GLN A 108 -18.67 -25.02 5.56
CA GLN A 108 -18.85 -25.72 6.84
C GLN A 108 -19.20 -27.17 6.58
N TYR A 109 -20.14 -27.42 5.66
CA TYR A 109 -20.51 -28.77 5.25
C TYR A 109 -19.32 -29.56 4.73
N LEU A 110 -18.54 -29.01 3.79
CA LEU A 110 -17.34 -29.65 3.26
C LEU A 110 -16.29 -29.91 4.34
N SER A 111 -16.07 -28.96 5.26
CA SER A 111 -15.16 -29.17 6.39
C SER A 111 -15.59 -30.39 7.21
N LEU A 112 -16.88 -30.52 7.51
CA LEU A 112 -17.44 -31.60 8.32
C LEU A 112 -17.48 -32.94 7.59
N LEU A 113 -17.78 -32.93 6.29
CA LEU A 113 -17.74 -34.11 5.42
C LEU A 113 -16.32 -34.67 5.32
N PHE A 114 -15.33 -33.80 5.16
CA PHE A 114 -13.93 -34.21 5.13
C PHE A 114 -13.50 -34.77 6.49
N THR A 115 -14.00 -34.21 7.60
CA THR A 115 -13.78 -34.78 8.94
C THR A 115 -14.40 -36.17 9.09
N GLU A 116 -15.64 -36.39 8.63
CA GLU A 116 -16.28 -37.73 8.67
C GLU A 116 -15.42 -38.77 7.92
N ILE A 117 -15.01 -38.44 6.69
CA ILE A 117 -14.22 -39.34 5.85
C ILE A 117 -12.89 -39.66 6.53
N TYR A 118 -12.19 -38.63 7.03
CA TYR A 118 -10.89 -38.81 7.67
C TYR A 118 -11.01 -39.64 8.94
N LEU A 119 -11.99 -39.38 9.81
CA LEU A 119 -12.16 -40.12 11.06
C LEU A 119 -12.59 -41.57 10.83
N ASP A 120 -13.46 -41.84 9.85
CA ASP A 120 -13.82 -43.23 9.51
C ASP A 120 -12.58 -44.01 9.07
N TRP A 121 -11.75 -43.42 8.22
CA TRP A 121 -10.51 -44.05 7.76
C TRP A 121 -9.47 -44.16 8.90
N TYR A 122 -9.32 -43.14 9.73
CA TYR A 122 -8.39 -43.14 10.86
C TYR A 122 -8.70 -44.26 11.86
N PHE A 123 -9.98 -44.46 12.21
CA PHE A 123 -10.37 -45.48 13.19
C PHE A 123 -10.56 -46.88 12.61
N ASN A 124 -11.01 -46.99 11.36
CA ASN A 124 -11.41 -48.27 10.76
C ASN A 124 -10.47 -48.78 9.65
N LYS A 125 -9.65 -47.90 9.04
CA LYS A 125 -8.81 -48.18 7.86
C LYS A 125 -7.44 -47.48 7.94
N SER A 126 -6.80 -47.47 9.12
CA SER A 126 -5.63 -46.63 9.40
C SER A 126 -4.43 -46.88 8.48
N GLN A 127 -4.16 -48.13 8.11
CA GLN A 127 -3.10 -48.46 7.17
C GLN A 127 -3.41 -47.97 5.75
N ASP A 128 -4.65 -48.13 5.29
CA ASP A 128 -5.08 -47.65 3.98
C ASP A 128 -4.99 -46.12 3.89
N LEU A 129 -5.32 -45.42 4.99
CA LEU A 129 -5.14 -43.97 5.10
C LEU A 129 -3.66 -43.56 4.96
N LEU A 130 -2.77 -44.25 5.67
CA LEU A 130 -1.33 -43.99 5.62
C LEU A 130 -0.77 -44.19 4.21
N ASP A 131 -1.16 -45.28 3.56
CA ASP A 131 -0.72 -45.61 2.20
C ASP A 131 -1.25 -44.59 1.18
N ALA A 132 -2.52 -44.19 1.31
CA ALA A 132 -3.14 -43.20 0.43
C ALA A 132 -2.50 -41.80 0.56
N LEU A 133 -2.17 -41.36 1.79
CA LEU A 133 -1.49 -40.07 2.01
C LEU A 133 -0.05 -40.07 1.47
N ASN A 134 0.66 -41.19 1.60
CA ASN A 134 1.99 -41.35 1.02
C ASN A 134 1.96 -41.40 -0.52
N GLN A 135 0.90 -41.97 -1.10
CA GLN A 135 0.66 -41.88 -2.54
C GLN A 135 0.37 -40.45 -2.97
N ALA A 136 -0.54 -39.74 -2.29
CA ALA A 136 -0.87 -38.35 -2.60
C ALA A 136 0.34 -37.40 -2.48
N LYS A 137 1.23 -37.63 -1.51
CA LYS A 137 2.53 -36.96 -1.42
C LYS A 137 3.37 -37.20 -2.69
N SER A 138 3.46 -38.45 -3.13
CA SER A 138 4.26 -38.83 -4.31
C SER A 138 3.69 -38.22 -5.58
N ASP A 139 2.36 -38.19 -5.71
CA ASP A 139 1.66 -37.53 -6.82
C ASP A 139 1.90 -36.02 -6.81
N TYR A 140 1.86 -35.39 -5.63
CA TYR A 140 2.21 -33.97 -5.46
C TYR A 140 3.66 -33.68 -5.92
N GLU A 141 4.62 -34.50 -5.51
CA GLU A 141 6.03 -34.38 -5.90
C GLU A 141 6.24 -34.59 -7.40
N PHE A 142 5.40 -35.41 -8.04
CA PHE A 142 5.42 -35.65 -9.48
C PHE A 142 4.76 -34.52 -10.29
N GLN A 143 3.60 -34.02 -9.84
CA GLN A 143 2.80 -33.04 -10.57
C GLN A 143 3.36 -31.61 -10.50
N ILE A 144 4.05 -31.25 -9.41
CA ILE A 144 4.52 -29.89 -9.18
C ILE A 144 6.02 -29.77 -9.50
N LYS A 145 6.34 -29.00 -10.56
CA LYS A 145 7.70 -28.82 -11.12
C LYS A 145 8.75 -28.31 -10.12
N GLU A 146 8.33 -27.67 -9.03
CA GLU A 146 9.16 -27.16 -7.93
C GLU A 146 8.68 -27.66 -6.56
N ALA A 147 8.09 -28.86 -6.52
CA ALA A 147 7.58 -29.45 -5.29
C ALA A 147 8.63 -29.45 -4.18
N LYS A 148 8.22 -29.12 -2.96
CA LYS A 148 9.07 -29.31 -1.80
C LYS A 148 9.01 -30.80 -1.42
N THR A 149 10.15 -31.44 -1.22
CA THR A 149 10.19 -32.82 -0.73
C THR A 149 9.83 -32.86 0.75
N PHE A 150 8.95 -33.79 1.11
CA PHE A 150 8.57 -34.06 2.50
C PHE A 150 9.02 -35.47 2.90
N PRO A 151 9.27 -35.76 4.17
CA PRO A 151 9.40 -37.15 4.61
C PRO A 151 8.04 -37.86 4.46
N PRO A 152 8.04 -39.19 4.30
CA PRO A 152 6.80 -39.98 4.31
C PRO A 152 5.94 -39.68 5.55
N PHE A 153 4.63 -39.87 5.42
CA PHE A 153 3.73 -39.89 6.57
C PHE A 153 4.04 -41.12 7.42
N VAL A 154 3.97 -40.94 8.75
CA VAL A 154 4.00 -42.01 9.75
C VAL A 154 2.67 -42.04 10.51
N LEU A 155 2.40 -43.10 11.28
CA LEU A 155 1.13 -43.24 12.01
C LEU A 155 0.91 -42.10 13.01
N GLU A 156 1.98 -41.60 13.63
CA GLU A 156 1.95 -40.47 14.55
C GLU A 156 1.53 -39.16 13.87
N ASP A 157 1.73 -39.01 12.55
CA ASP A 157 1.29 -37.83 11.81
C ASP A 157 -0.24 -37.78 11.66
N LEU A 158 -0.94 -38.91 11.81
CA LEU A 158 -2.36 -39.05 11.53
C LEU A 158 -3.27 -38.53 12.65
N SER A 159 -2.74 -38.32 13.85
CA SER A 159 -3.50 -37.92 15.04
C SER A 159 -3.71 -36.40 15.16
N SER A 160 -3.37 -35.63 14.13
CA SER A 160 -3.48 -34.17 14.13
C SER A 160 -4.13 -33.65 12.86
N LEU A 161 -5.19 -32.86 13.02
CA LEU A 161 -5.88 -32.15 11.94
C LEU A 161 -5.90 -30.66 12.19
N ALA A 162 -5.71 -29.87 11.14
CA ALA A 162 -5.80 -28.42 11.17
C ALA A 162 -6.84 -27.89 10.18
N PHE A 163 -7.58 -26.87 10.59
CA PHE A 163 -8.54 -26.13 9.78
C PHE A 163 -8.05 -24.71 9.55
N TRP A 164 -7.73 -24.38 8.30
CA TRP A 164 -7.37 -23.04 7.90
C TRP A 164 -8.62 -22.28 7.49
N ASN A 165 -9.27 -21.64 8.45
CA ASN A 165 -10.61 -21.08 8.27
C ASN A 165 -10.61 -19.57 8.55
N ALA A 166 -11.14 -18.78 7.62
CA ALA A 166 -11.29 -17.33 7.74
C ALA A 166 -12.00 -16.93 9.04
N THR A 167 -11.72 -15.72 9.55
CA THR A 167 -12.42 -15.20 10.72
C THR A 167 -13.86 -14.85 10.34
N GLY A 168 -14.83 -15.42 11.07
CA GLY A 168 -16.27 -15.27 10.74
C GLY A 168 -16.88 -16.45 9.98
N SER A 169 -16.08 -17.44 9.53
CA SER A 169 -16.58 -18.69 8.91
C SER A 169 -17.26 -19.67 9.87
N GLY A 170 -17.36 -19.36 11.17
CA GLY A 170 -18.00 -20.24 12.15
C GLY A 170 -17.12 -21.39 12.67
N LYS A 171 -15.81 -21.16 12.81
CA LYS A 171 -14.84 -22.11 13.41
C LYS A 171 -15.34 -22.78 14.71
N THR A 172 -15.97 -22.02 15.60
CA THR A 172 -16.52 -22.55 16.86
C THR A 172 -17.63 -23.58 16.64
N LEU A 173 -18.50 -23.39 15.63
CA LEU A 173 -19.53 -24.37 15.29
C LEU A 173 -18.90 -25.66 14.74
N ILE A 174 -17.94 -25.53 13.84
CA ILE A 174 -17.18 -26.67 13.29
C ILE A 174 -16.48 -27.42 14.42
N MET A 175 -15.82 -26.71 15.34
CA MET A 175 -15.15 -27.28 16.51
C MET A 175 -16.11 -28.13 17.36
N HIS A 176 -17.31 -27.65 17.62
CA HIS A 176 -18.29 -28.37 18.42
C HIS A 176 -18.86 -29.60 17.72
N VAL A 177 -19.04 -29.54 16.39
CA VAL A 177 -19.41 -30.74 15.62
C VAL A 177 -18.25 -31.73 15.61
N ASN A 178 -17.00 -31.29 15.43
CA ASN A 178 -15.83 -32.16 15.44
C ASN A 178 -15.68 -32.94 16.76
N ILE A 179 -16.08 -32.37 17.90
CA ILE A 179 -16.18 -33.12 19.18
C ILE A 179 -17.12 -34.32 19.03
N LEU A 180 -18.31 -34.09 18.48
CA LEU A 180 -19.33 -35.14 18.32
C LEU A 180 -18.92 -36.17 17.26
N GLN A 181 -18.29 -35.73 16.16
CA GLN A 181 -17.77 -36.61 15.12
C GLN A 181 -16.68 -37.52 15.69
N TYR A 182 -15.73 -36.97 16.44
CA TYR A 182 -14.69 -37.79 17.07
C TYR A 182 -15.28 -38.78 18.07
N GLN A 183 -16.23 -38.36 18.91
CA GLN A 183 -16.96 -39.25 19.83
C GLN A 183 -17.77 -40.34 19.12
N HIS A 184 -18.19 -40.13 17.87
CA HIS A 184 -18.91 -41.13 17.09
C HIS A 184 -18.02 -42.33 16.74
N TYR A 185 -16.75 -42.09 16.42
CA TYR A 185 -15.81 -43.14 15.99
C TYR A 185 -14.90 -43.65 17.12
N ALA A 186 -14.54 -42.80 18.08
CA ALA A 186 -13.63 -43.17 19.16
C ALA A 186 -14.30 -44.10 20.19
N LYS A 187 -13.62 -45.20 20.54
CA LYS A 187 -14.12 -46.19 21.51
C LYS A 187 -13.99 -45.74 22.97
N THR A 188 -12.92 -45.00 23.29
CA THR A 188 -12.59 -44.51 24.64
C THR A 188 -11.88 -43.15 24.53
N ILE A 189 -12.27 -42.19 25.36
CA ILE A 189 -11.64 -40.87 25.47
C ILE A 189 -11.47 -40.59 26.96
N ASP A 190 -10.26 -40.21 27.38
CA ASP A 190 -9.98 -39.89 28.78
C ASP A 190 -10.54 -38.52 29.15
N LYS A 191 -10.19 -37.49 28.37
CA LYS A 191 -10.69 -36.12 28.52
C LYS A 191 -10.85 -35.40 27.18
N ILE A 192 -11.75 -34.41 27.15
CA ILE A 192 -11.87 -33.43 26.06
C ILE A 192 -11.38 -32.09 26.58
N ILE A 193 -10.36 -31.52 25.94
CA ILE A 193 -9.66 -30.31 26.40
C ILE A 193 -9.71 -29.25 25.30
N VAL A 194 -10.23 -28.07 25.62
CA VAL A 194 -10.17 -26.88 24.76
C VAL A 194 -9.06 -25.97 25.25
N ILE A 195 -8.05 -25.74 24.42
CA ILE A 195 -6.93 -24.83 24.69
C ILE A 195 -7.22 -23.47 24.07
N THR A 196 -7.23 -22.41 24.90
CA THR A 196 -7.40 -21.02 24.47
C THR A 196 -6.17 -20.17 24.78
N THR A 197 -6.08 -18.98 24.16
CA THR A 197 -4.93 -18.08 24.32
C THR A 197 -5.01 -17.15 25.53
N ASN A 198 -6.21 -16.84 26.01
CA ASN A 198 -6.46 -15.98 27.16
C ASN A 198 -7.79 -16.34 27.85
N GLU A 199 -7.97 -15.84 29.08
CA GLU A 199 -9.15 -16.08 29.92
C GLU A 199 -10.48 -15.55 29.32
N GLY A 200 -10.45 -14.42 28.61
CA GLY A 200 -11.63 -13.85 27.97
C GLY A 200 -12.20 -14.79 26.90
N LEU A 201 -11.31 -15.37 26.10
CA LEU A 201 -11.65 -16.40 25.12
C LEU A 201 -12.12 -17.70 25.79
N SER A 202 -11.53 -18.11 26.92
CA SER A 202 -12.01 -19.26 27.69
C SER A 202 -13.47 -19.10 28.14
N LYS A 203 -13.84 -17.90 28.63
CA LYS A 203 -15.22 -17.58 29.04
C LYS A 203 -16.18 -17.59 27.86
N GLN A 204 -15.74 -17.12 26.69
CA GLN A 204 -16.52 -17.17 25.46
C GLN A 204 -16.83 -18.62 25.05
N HIS A 205 -15.81 -19.49 24.99
CA HIS A 205 -15.99 -20.91 24.67
C HIS A 205 -16.89 -21.63 25.67
N LEU A 206 -16.80 -21.31 26.96
CA LEU A 206 -17.71 -21.85 27.97
C LEU A 206 -19.19 -21.54 27.62
N GLY A 207 -19.49 -20.28 27.31
CA GLY A 207 -20.84 -19.87 26.90
C GLY A 207 -21.31 -20.57 25.62
N ASP A 208 -20.43 -20.67 24.63
CA ASP A 208 -20.74 -21.32 23.36
C ASP A 208 -20.94 -22.84 23.51
N LEU A 209 -20.18 -23.52 24.36
CA LEU A 209 -20.33 -24.95 24.64
C LEU A 209 -21.68 -25.24 25.33
N LEU A 210 -22.07 -24.42 26.31
CA LEU A 210 -23.37 -24.53 26.98
C LEU A 210 -24.55 -24.36 26.00
N LEU A 211 -24.43 -23.42 25.06
CA LEU A 211 -25.40 -23.26 23.96
C LEU A 211 -25.42 -24.46 23.00
N SER A 212 -24.36 -25.26 22.96
CA SER A 212 -24.25 -26.47 22.13
C SER A 212 -24.65 -27.74 22.88
N ASP A 213 -25.19 -27.60 24.09
CA ASP A 213 -25.60 -28.70 24.95
C ASP A 213 -24.43 -29.59 25.43
N PHE A 214 -23.27 -29.00 25.69
CA PHE A 214 -22.15 -29.66 26.40
C PHE A 214 -22.08 -29.22 27.87
N SER A 215 -21.71 -30.14 28.76
CA SER A 215 -21.23 -29.80 30.10
C SER A 215 -19.77 -29.36 30.02
N ALA A 216 -19.47 -28.09 30.29
CA ALA A 216 -18.12 -27.54 30.20
C ALA A 216 -17.71 -26.78 31.46
N SER A 217 -16.42 -26.81 31.81
CA SER A 217 -15.88 -26.08 32.96
C SER A 217 -14.52 -25.44 32.65
N LEU A 218 -14.22 -24.33 33.33
CA LEU A 218 -12.87 -23.74 33.30
C LEU A 218 -11.95 -24.54 34.22
N PHE A 219 -10.75 -24.85 33.75
CA PHE A 219 -9.76 -25.55 34.55
C PHE A 219 -9.33 -24.72 35.78
N GLY A 220 -9.36 -25.33 36.96
CA GLY A 220 -8.88 -24.76 38.21
C GLY A 220 -8.28 -25.82 39.13
N LYS A 221 -7.10 -25.55 39.71
CA LYS A 221 -6.37 -26.48 40.57
C LYS A 221 -7.18 -27.00 41.77
N ASN A 222 -8.09 -26.17 42.30
CA ASN A 222 -8.90 -26.49 43.47
C ASN A 222 -10.34 -26.94 43.15
N THR A 223 -10.74 -26.92 41.87
CA THR A 223 -12.11 -27.28 41.43
C THR A 223 -12.19 -28.67 40.80
N GLY A 224 -11.05 -29.29 40.47
CA GLY A 224 -10.94 -30.49 39.64
C GLY A 224 -11.39 -31.84 40.23
N GLN A 225 -12.17 -31.89 41.32
CA GLN A 225 -12.59 -33.17 41.92
C GLN A 225 -14.09 -33.36 42.20
N LEU A 226 -14.94 -32.34 42.04
CA LEU A 226 -16.34 -32.44 42.51
C LEU A 226 -17.41 -32.44 41.40
N ILE A 227 -17.09 -32.07 40.15
CA ILE A 227 -18.05 -32.10 39.02
C ILE A 227 -17.34 -32.61 37.77
N LYS A 228 -17.76 -33.77 37.25
CA LYS A 228 -17.27 -34.33 35.98
C LYS A 228 -17.95 -33.58 34.82
N SER A 229 -17.23 -32.67 34.16
CA SER A 229 -17.69 -32.02 32.93
C SER A 229 -17.25 -32.81 31.69
N ASP A 230 -18.01 -32.70 30.60
CA ASP A 230 -17.68 -33.33 29.31
C ASP A 230 -16.45 -32.67 28.68
N VAL A 231 -16.27 -31.35 28.86
CA VAL A 231 -15.20 -30.55 28.27
C VAL A 231 -14.52 -29.68 29.33
N GLU A 232 -13.18 -29.75 29.41
CA GLU A 232 -12.34 -28.87 30.24
C GLU A 232 -11.72 -27.78 29.36
N ILE A 233 -11.80 -26.51 29.77
CA ILE A 233 -11.23 -25.36 29.04
C ILE A 233 -10.03 -24.83 29.81
N ILE A 234 -8.86 -24.75 29.15
CA ILE A 234 -7.62 -24.27 29.75
C ILE A 234 -6.96 -23.20 28.89
N GLU A 235 -6.51 -22.13 29.55
CA GLU A 235 -5.68 -21.12 28.93
C GLU A 235 -4.23 -21.62 28.82
N ILE A 236 -3.60 -21.45 27.66
CA ILE A 236 -2.25 -21.97 27.37
C ILE A 236 -1.18 -21.44 28.33
N THR A 237 -1.32 -20.22 28.85
CA THR A 237 -0.39 -19.62 29.82
C THR A 237 -0.40 -20.32 31.17
N LYS A 238 -1.44 -21.12 31.46
CA LYS A 238 -1.55 -21.94 32.66
C LYS A 238 -0.86 -23.29 32.51
N LEU A 239 -0.39 -23.66 31.32
CA LEU A 239 0.41 -24.87 31.10
C LEU A 239 1.91 -24.55 31.25
N ALA A 240 2.63 -25.36 32.01
CA ALA A 240 4.07 -25.22 32.22
C ALA A 240 4.77 -26.60 32.30
N ASP A 241 6.11 -26.61 32.36
CA ASP A 241 6.88 -27.85 32.57
C ASP A 241 6.64 -28.46 33.97
N LYS A 242 6.36 -27.62 34.97
CA LYS A 242 6.15 -28.03 36.37
C LYS A 242 4.98 -27.27 36.99
N ASP A 243 4.43 -27.85 38.07
CA ASP A 243 3.42 -27.19 38.88
C ASP A 243 3.95 -25.90 39.53
N GLY A 244 3.15 -24.83 39.42
CA GLY A 244 3.35 -23.57 40.15
C GLY A 244 2.05 -23.05 40.75
N ASP A 245 2.05 -21.86 41.33
CA ASP A 245 0.86 -21.30 42.00
C ASP A 245 -0.33 -21.07 41.05
N LYS A 246 -0.04 -20.66 39.81
CA LYS A 246 -1.04 -20.37 38.76
C LYS A 246 -0.95 -21.26 37.52
N THR A 247 0.04 -22.16 37.49
CA THR A 247 0.35 -23.04 36.35
C THR A 247 0.32 -24.51 36.74
N VAL A 248 -0.06 -25.39 35.82
CA VAL A 248 -0.09 -26.84 35.98
C VAL A 248 0.88 -27.50 35.00
N ALA A 249 1.50 -28.61 35.43
CA ALA A 249 2.39 -29.37 34.57
C ALA A 249 1.63 -29.95 33.36
N ALA A 250 2.15 -29.74 32.14
CA ALA A 250 1.53 -30.29 30.92
C ALA A 250 1.44 -31.83 30.97
N GLU A 251 2.41 -32.49 31.62
CA GLU A 251 2.44 -33.94 31.82
C GLU A 251 1.26 -34.47 32.68
N SER A 252 0.60 -33.62 33.46
CA SER A 252 -0.61 -34.00 34.22
C SER A 252 -1.82 -34.26 33.31
N PHE A 253 -1.73 -33.93 32.03
CA PHE A 253 -2.73 -34.18 31.00
C PHE A 253 -2.26 -35.25 30.01
N LEU A 254 -1.34 -36.14 30.38
CA LEU A 254 -1.07 -37.33 29.57
C LEU A 254 -2.28 -38.28 29.57
N GLY A 255 -2.49 -38.97 28.47
CA GLY A 255 -3.65 -39.86 28.26
C GLY A 255 -4.22 -39.73 26.86
N ASN A 256 -5.20 -40.59 26.55
CA ASN A 256 -5.91 -40.58 25.28
C ASN A 256 -6.96 -39.47 25.27
N ASN A 257 -6.49 -38.23 25.13
CA ASN A 257 -7.29 -37.02 25.17
C ASN A 257 -7.66 -36.53 23.78
N LEU A 258 -8.84 -35.91 23.66
CA LEU A 258 -9.20 -35.09 22.51
C LEU A 258 -8.85 -33.63 22.81
N VAL A 259 -7.92 -33.06 22.07
CA VAL A 259 -7.43 -31.68 22.28
C VAL A 259 -7.90 -30.78 21.14
N LEU A 260 -8.58 -29.69 21.47
CA LEU A 260 -9.04 -28.69 20.52
C LEU A 260 -8.31 -27.37 20.77
N VAL A 261 -7.56 -26.88 19.79
CA VAL A 261 -6.72 -25.69 19.92
C VAL A 261 -7.33 -24.56 19.09
N ASP A 262 -7.82 -23.52 19.76
CA ASP A 262 -8.22 -22.28 19.11
C ASP A 262 -7.01 -21.36 18.91
N GLU A 263 -6.98 -20.63 17.79
CA GLU A 263 -5.86 -19.78 17.38
C GLU A 263 -4.51 -20.53 17.39
N GLY A 264 -4.48 -21.72 16.77
CA GLY A 264 -3.33 -22.65 16.74
C GLY A 264 -2.01 -22.02 16.23
N HIS A 265 -2.11 -20.94 15.45
CA HIS A 265 -0.97 -20.15 14.96
C HIS A 265 -0.15 -19.46 16.06
N ARG A 266 -0.73 -19.21 17.25
CA ARG A 266 -0.01 -18.67 18.42
C ARG A 266 0.94 -19.74 18.96
N GLY A 267 2.25 -19.58 18.74
CA GLY A 267 3.21 -20.67 18.94
C GLY A 267 4.61 -20.46 18.35
N SER A 268 4.77 -19.48 17.45
CA SER A 268 5.83 -19.44 16.43
C SER A 268 6.83 -18.27 16.55
N SER A 269 6.71 -17.40 17.57
CA SER A 269 7.64 -16.30 17.83
C SER A 269 8.71 -16.64 18.89
N ASN A 270 9.71 -15.78 19.09
CA ASN A 270 10.93 -16.11 19.87
C ASN A 270 10.74 -16.51 21.35
N GLU A 271 9.59 -16.27 21.98
CA GLU A 271 9.30 -16.70 23.38
C GLU A 271 8.51 -18.04 23.45
N THR A 272 8.29 -18.70 22.31
CA THR A 272 7.11 -19.57 22.13
C THR A 272 7.38 -21.08 21.94
N GLY A 273 8.64 -21.55 22.01
CA GLY A 273 8.95 -22.98 21.97
C GLY A 273 8.31 -23.79 23.11
N GLN A 274 8.10 -23.15 24.27
CA GLN A 274 7.44 -23.76 25.42
C GLN A 274 5.96 -24.05 25.17
N TRP A 275 5.24 -23.19 24.44
CA TRP A 275 3.82 -23.38 24.17
C TRP A 275 3.56 -24.53 23.21
N LEU A 276 4.39 -24.65 22.16
CA LEU A 276 4.32 -25.78 21.24
C LEU A 276 4.61 -27.09 21.99
N LYS A 277 5.71 -27.11 22.75
CA LYS A 277 6.08 -28.27 23.58
C LYS A 277 4.94 -28.69 24.51
N ASN A 278 4.33 -27.74 25.21
CA ASN A 278 3.21 -28.04 26.11
C ASN A 278 1.99 -28.60 25.34
N ARG A 279 1.67 -28.05 24.16
CA ARG A 279 0.58 -28.57 23.31
C ARG A 279 0.85 -30.00 22.83
N GLU A 280 2.08 -30.27 22.38
CA GLU A 280 2.50 -31.60 21.93
C GLU A 280 2.46 -32.61 23.08
N ILE A 281 2.85 -32.21 24.30
CA ILE A 281 2.74 -33.08 25.48
C ILE A 281 1.28 -33.43 25.76
N VAL A 282 0.37 -32.46 25.76
CA VAL A 282 -1.06 -32.67 26.07
C VAL A 282 -1.77 -33.52 25.00
N SER A 283 -1.30 -33.47 23.76
CA SER A 283 -1.89 -34.21 22.62
C SER A 283 -1.18 -35.53 22.27
N ARG A 284 -0.05 -35.84 22.92
CA ARG A 284 0.87 -36.91 22.53
C ARG A 284 0.21 -38.28 22.33
N ASP A 285 -0.62 -38.70 23.28
CA ASP A 285 -1.19 -40.05 23.33
C ASP A 285 -2.66 -40.07 22.84
N GLY A 286 -3.13 -38.97 22.24
CA GLY A 286 -4.52 -38.75 21.84
C GLY A 286 -4.67 -38.15 20.44
N PHE A 287 -5.67 -37.29 20.24
CA PHE A 287 -5.96 -36.65 18.95
C PHE A 287 -6.12 -35.14 19.09
N SER A 288 -5.66 -34.38 18.09
CA SER A 288 -5.72 -32.92 18.10
C SER A 288 -6.45 -32.33 16.89
N PHE A 289 -7.32 -31.35 17.16
CA PHE A 289 -7.88 -30.45 16.16
C PHE A 289 -7.37 -29.03 16.40
N GLU A 290 -6.77 -28.42 15.38
CA GLU A 290 -6.27 -27.04 15.42
C GLU A 290 -7.08 -26.13 14.49
N TYR A 291 -7.43 -24.93 14.95
CA TYR A 291 -8.22 -23.97 14.17
C TYR A 291 -7.50 -22.63 14.14
N SER A 292 -7.32 -22.04 12.96
CA SER A 292 -6.77 -20.69 12.84
C SER A 292 -7.12 -20.05 11.49
N ALA A 293 -7.18 -18.71 11.48
CA ALA A 293 -7.30 -17.93 10.24
C ALA A 293 -5.96 -17.59 9.60
N THR A 294 -4.84 -17.69 10.34
CA THR A 294 -3.54 -17.13 9.93
C THR A 294 -2.43 -18.20 9.88
N LEU A 295 -2.77 -19.43 9.47
CA LEU A 295 -1.79 -20.52 9.34
C LEU A 295 -0.74 -20.22 8.27
N GLY A 296 -1.14 -19.63 7.13
CA GLY A 296 -0.23 -19.24 6.04
C GLY A 296 0.90 -18.32 6.49
N GLN A 297 0.60 -17.37 7.38
CA GLN A 297 1.63 -16.47 7.93
C GLN A 297 2.61 -17.18 8.84
N VAL A 298 2.14 -18.17 9.62
CA VAL A 298 3.00 -18.91 10.54
C VAL A 298 4.01 -19.76 9.82
N VAL A 299 3.74 -20.19 8.59
CA VAL A 299 4.65 -21.01 7.78
C VAL A 299 5.46 -20.19 6.77
N SER A 300 5.33 -18.86 6.80
CA SER A 300 6.10 -17.97 5.94
C SER A 300 7.62 -18.11 6.24
N GLY A 301 8.40 -18.47 5.22
CA GLY A 301 9.85 -18.69 5.31
C GLY A 301 10.29 -20.16 5.17
N ARG A 302 11.29 -20.42 4.31
CA ARG A 302 11.70 -21.79 3.90
C ARG A 302 12.25 -22.69 5.03
N LYS A 303 12.72 -22.11 6.14
CA LYS A 303 13.31 -22.83 7.29
C LYS A 303 12.36 -22.95 8.49
N ASN A 304 11.07 -22.75 8.27
CA ASN A 304 10.10 -22.76 9.34
C ASN A 304 9.74 -24.20 9.77
N PRO A 305 9.91 -24.57 11.06
CA PRO A 305 9.60 -25.92 11.55
C PRO A 305 8.12 -26.28 11.43
N PHE A 306 7.22 -25.30 11.35
CA PHE A 306 5.77 -25.51 11.22
C PHE A 306 5.33 -25.83 9.79
N PHE A 307 6.19 -25.61 8.80
CA PHE A 307 5.82 -25.77 7.39
C PHE A 307 5.42 -27.22 7.08
N GLU A 308 6.21 -28.19 7.54
CA GLU A 308 5.94 -29.61 7.30
C GLU A 308 4.67 -30.06 8.02
N LYS A 309 4.57 -29.75 9.32
CA LYS A 309 3.41 -30.12 10.16
C LYS A 309 2.11 -29.70 9.48
N TYR A 310 1.96 -28.42 9.14
CA TYR A 310 0.72 -27.92 8.54
C TYR A 310 0.51 -28.33 7.09
N ALA A 311 1.58 -28.56 6.31
CA ALA A 311 1.44 -29.15 4.97
C ALA A 311 0.84 -30.57 5.02
N LYS A 312 1.16 -31.32 6.09
CA LYS A 312 0.65 -32.68 6.34
C LYS A 312 -0.70 -32.72 7.07
N SER A 313 -1.04 -31.72 7.90
CA SER A 313 -2.23 -31.78 8.78
C SER A 313 -3.40 -30.88 8.39
N ILE A 314 -3.24 -29.90 7.49
CA ILE A 314 -4.37 -29.06 7.06
C ILE A 314 -5.37 -29.90 6.24
N LEU A 315 -6.53 -30.15 6.83
CA LEU A 315 -7.63 -30.91 6.25
C LEU A 315 -8.40 -30.07 5.23
N PHE A 316 -8.73 -28.84 5.61
CA PHE A 316 -9.56 -27.94 4.83
C PHE A 316 -8.99 -26.51 4.85
N ASP A 317 -8.86 -25.93 3.66
CA ASP A 317 -8.42 -24.56 3.42
C ASP A 317 -9.59 -23.71 2.94
N TYR A 318 -10.10 -22.88 3.85
CA TYR A 318 -11.06 -21.81 3.60
C TYR A 318 -10.53 -20.50 4.17
N SER A 319 -9.35 -20.09 3.71
CA SER A 319 -8.69 -18.84 4.10
C SER A 319 -9.49 -17.59 3.70
N TYR A 320 -9.00 -16.40 4.08
CA TYR A 320 -9.75 -15.15 3.89
C TYR A 320 -10.03 -14.86 2.41
N LYS A 321 -9.20 -15.37 1.50
CA LYS A 321 -9.35 -15.22 0.05
C LYS A 321 -10.66 -15.77 -0.49
N TYR A 322 -10.99 -16.99 -0.08
CA TYR A 322 -12.21 -17.67 -0.50
C TYR A 322 -13.42 -17.02 0.15
N PHE A 323 -13.31 -16.70 1.45
CA PHE A 323 -14.34 -15.96 2.17
C PHE A 323 -14.70 -14.63 1.48
N TYR A 324 -13.70 -13.85 1.08
CA TYR A 324 -13.91 -12.58 0.41
C TYR A 324 -14.43 -12.72 -1.03
N GLN A 325 -13.87 -13.64 -1.82
CA GLN A 325 -14.26 -13.92 -3.21
C GLN A 325 -15.72 -14.39 -3.31
N ASP A 326 -16.17 -15.20 -2.36
CA ASP A 326 -17.55 -15.70 -2.29
C ASP A 326 -18.57 -14.64 -1.83
N GLY A 327 -18.14 -13.39 -1.65
CA GLY A 327 -19.03 -12.30 -1.25
C GLY A 327 -19.27 -12.19 0.26
N PHE A 328 -18.59 -12.97 1.11
CA PHE A 328 -18.80 -12.90 2.56
C PHE A 328 -18.09 -11.71 3.20
N GLY A 329 -18.68 -11.23 4.30
CA GLY A 329 -18.17 -10.10 5.07
C GLY A 329 -18.30 -8.75 4.37
N LYS A 330 -17.81 -7.70 5.05
CA LYS A 330 -17.80 -6.31 4.59
C LYS A 330 -16.70 -6.07 3.56
N GLU A 331 -16.92 -5.08 2.70
CA GLU A 331 -15.83 -4.43 1.97
C GLU A 331 -14.87 -3.74 2.94
N SER A 332 -13.64 -3.46 2.51
CA SER A 332 -12.67 -2.73 3.35
C SER A 332 -12.04 -1.55 2.63
N LEU A 333 -11.89 -0.42 3.34
CA LEU A 333 -11.16 0.75 2.88
C LEU A 333 -10.15 1.15 3.95
N ILE A 334 -8.88 1.21 3.57
CA ILE A 334 -7.76 1.41 4.47
C ILE A 334 -7.00 2.66 4.05
N LEU A 335 -6.89 3.60 4.98
CA LEU A 335 -6.12 4.83 4.82
C LEU A 335 -5.01 4.86 5.86
N ASN A 336 -3.86 5.44 5.54
CA ASN A 336 -2.75 5.60 6.47
C ASN A 336 -2.03 6.93 6.27
N LEU A 337 -1.94 7.72 7.34
CA LEU A 337 -1.18 8.97 7.37
C LEU A 337 0.28 8.70 7.77
N ASN A 338 1.23 8.97 6.86
CA ASN A 338 2.66 8.71 7.06
C ASN A 338 3.41 9.91 7.67
N LYS A 339 4.49 9.63 8.42
CA LYS A 339 5.26 10.60 9.25
C LYS A 339 6.48 11.21 8.56
N GLU A 340 6.47 11.38 7.25
CA GLU A 340 7.71 11.77 6.55
C GLU A 340 8.15 13.23 6.79
N ASN A 341 7.28 14.14 7.27
CA ASN A 341 7.65 15.55 7.50
C ASN A 341 7.09 16.13 8.81
N ASN A 342 7.77 17.15 9.37
CA ASN A 342 7.39 17.92 10.59
C ASN A 342 6.03 18.64 10.48
N TYR A 343 5.42 18.65 9.30
CA TYR A 343 4.07 19.15 9.02
C TYR A 343 2.95 18.20 9.50
N PHE A 344 3.32 17.12 10.20
CA PHE A 344 2.44 16.02 10.62
C PHE A 344 1.43 16.38 11.73
N GLU A 345 1.83 17.16 12.75
CA GLU A 345 0.97 17.43 13.91
C GLU A 345 -0.30 18.21 13.57
N GLN A 346 -0.22 19.09 12.57
CA GLN A 346 -1.34 19.94 12.15
C GLN A 346 -2.42 19.17 11.37
N HIS A 347 -2.03 18.11 10.64
CA HIS A 347 -2.96 17.32 9.82
C HIS A 347 -3.51 16.09 10.53
N GLU A 348 -2.95 15.71 11.68
CA GLU A 348 -3.47 14.60 12.50
C GLU A 348 -4.92 14.87 12.93
N LYS A 349 -5.23 16.09 13.37
CA LYS A 349 -6.58 16.49 13.81
C LYS A 349 -7.59 16.49 12.67
N LEU A 350 -7.20 16.99 11.49
CA LEU A 350 -8.02 16.92 10.28
C LEU A 350 -8.29 15.47 9.87
N TYR A 351 -7.25 14.62 9.86
CA TYR A 351 -7.36 13.20 9.50
C TYR A 351 -8.26 12.42 10.47
N LEU A 352 -8.12 12.66 11.78
CA LEU A 352 -9.00 12.08 12.80
C LEU A 352 -10.44 12.63 12.72
N THR A 353 -10.62 13.90 12.37
CA THR A 353 -11.95 14.47 12.09
C THR A 353 -12.59 13.80 10.86
N ALA A 354 -11.83 13.55 9.79
CA ALA A 354 -12.31 12.80 8.64
C ALA A 354 -12.66 11.34 8.98
N CYS A 355 -11.90 10.71 9.88
CA CYS A 355 -12.20 9.39 10.43
C CYS A 355 -13.53 9.39 11.21
N LEU A 356 -13.75 10.38 12.08
CA LEU A 356 -14.99 10.53 12.83
C LEU A 356 -16.18 10.86 11.92
N LEU A 357 -15.98 11.66 10.88
CA LEU A 357 -16.99 11.98 9.88
C LEU A 357 -17.40 10.75 9.05
N ALA A 358 -16.44 9.87 8.71
CA ALA A 358 -16.73 8.61 8.03
C ALA A 358 -17.56 7.66 8.91
N PHE A 359 -17.27 7.60 10.21
CA PHE A 359 -18.10 6.87 11.17
C PHE A 359 -19.50 7.49 11.32
N TYR A 360 -19.58 8.82 11.43
CA TYR A 360 -20.85 9.53 11.48
C TYR A 360 -21.70 9.29 10.23
N GLN A 361 -21.10 9.28 9.03
CA GLN A 361 -21.81 8.94 7.79
C GLN A 361 -22.53 7.58 7.91
N GLN A 362 -21.86 6.57 8.47
CA GLN A 362 -22.46 5.26 8.68
C GLN A 362 -23.60 5.32 9.71
N LYS A 363 -23.42 6.06 10.81
CA LYS A 363 -24.49 6.31 11.81
C LYS A 363 -25.69 7.02 11.22
N TYR A 364 -25.45 8.03 10.40
CA TYR A 364 -26.47 8.83 9.74
C TYR A 364 -27.31 7.95 8.80
N LEU A 365 -26.65 7.20 7.89
CA LEU A 365 -27.32 6.29 6.97
C LEU A 365 -28.13 5.21 7.70
N PHE A 366 -27.55 4.61 8.75
CA PHE A 366 -28.22 3.60 9.57
C PHE A 366 -29.51 4.13 10.21
N LYS A 367 -29.46 5.32 10.82
CA LYS A 367 -30.63 5.93 11.48
C LYS A 367 -31.66 6.47 10.48
N ALA A 368 -31.23 7.07 9.37
CA ALA A 368 -32.12 7.67 8.39
C ALA A 368 -32.95 6.63 7.62
N HIS A 369 -32.42 5.42 7.42
CA HIS A 369 -33.05 4.37 6.59
C HIS A 369 -33.34 3.08 7.39
N GLN A 370 -33.65 3.20 8.68
CA GLN A 370 -33.74 2.05 9.60
C GLN A 370 -34.66 0.91 9.11
N SER A 371 -35.78 1.22 8.47
CA SER A 371 -36.73 0.22 7.96
C SER A 371 -36.19 -0.59 6.77
N GLU A 372 -35.42 0.04 5.87
CA GLU A 372 -34.80 -0.63 4.73
C GLU A 372 -33.52 -1.36 5.15
N VAL A 373 -32.72 -0.74 6.03
CA VAL A 373 -31.46 -1.27 6.55
C VAL A 373 -31.67 -2.53 7.41
N SER A 374 -32.79 -2.63 8.13
CA SER A 374 -33.10 -3.81 8.96
C SER A 374 -33.24 -5.10 8.14
N GLN A 375 -33.67 -5.01 6.88
CA GLN A 375 -33.78 -6.17 5.97
C GLN A 375 -32.41 -6.81 5.68
N TRP A 376 -31.33 -6.02 5.82
CA TRP A 376 -29.96 -6.44 5.57
C TRP A 376 -29.23 -6.89 6.85
N ASN A 377 -29.92 -6.90 7.99
CA ASN A 377 -29.36 -7.23 9.31
C ASN A 377 -28.08 -6.42 9.65
N ILE A 378 -28.01 -5.18 9.16
CA ILE A 378 -26.93 -4.27 9.54
C ILE A 378 -27.14 -3.84 10.99
N GLU A 379 -26.08 -3.91 11.77
CA GLU A 379 -26.08 -3.52 13.16
C GLU A 379 -25.76 -2.04 13.36
N ASN A 380 -26.21 -1.47 14.47
CA ASN A 380 -25.92 -0.08 14.80
C ASN A 380 -24.39 0.16 14.87
N PRO A 381 -23.80 1.01 14.01
CA PRO A 381 -22.35 1.16 13.87
C PRO A 381 -21.58 1.35 15.19
N LEU A 382 -20.39 0.78 15.29
CA LEU A 382 -19.43 0.95 16.39
C LEU A 382 -18.06 1.34 15.81
N MET A 383 -17.44 2.34 16.41
CA MET A 383 -16.08 2.78 16.12
C MET A 383 -15.12 2.18 17.14
N VAL A 384 -13.98 1.65 16.69
CA VAL A 384 -12.97 1.04 17.57
C VAL A 384 -11.62 1.71 17.38
N PHE A 385 -11.00 2.20 18.44
CA PHE A 385 -9.62 2.67 18.45
C PHE A 385 -8.71 1.66 19.15
N VAL A 386 -7.61 1.29 18.48
CA VAL A 386 -6.60 0.38 19.03
C VAL A 386 -5.23 1.05 18.95
N GLY A 387 -4.59 1.18 20.12
CA GLY A 387 -3.23 1.68 20.27
C GLY A 387 -2.28 0.65 20.88
N SER A 388 -0.97 0.79 20.64
CA SER A 388 0.04 -0.14 21.17
C SER A 388 0.44 0.20 22.61
N LYS A 389 0.38 1.47 23.01
CA LYS A 389 0.80 1.96 24.34
C LYS A 389 -0.36 2.47 25.20
N VAL A 390 -0.47 1.93 26.42
CA VAL A 390 -1.53 2.28 27.40
C VAL A 390 -1.03 3.29 28.45
N SER A 391 0.19 3.09 28.98
CA SER A 391 0.87 4.03 29.89
C SER A 391 2.38 3.81 29.82
N VAL A 392 3.19 4.86 29.97
CA VAL A 392 4.65 4.73 30.05
C VAL A 392 5.08 4.75 31.50
N LYS A 393 5.47 3.59 32.03
CA LYS A 393 6.42 3.56 33.14
C LYS A 393 7.75 4.09 32.62
N SER A 394 8.32 5.09 33.29
CA SER A 394 9.66 5.59 33.01
C SER A 394 10.66 4.43 33.04
N SER A 395 11.58 4.37 32.09
CA SER A 395 12.75 3.49 32.21
C SER A 395 13.50 3.81 33.51
N PRO A 396 14.05 2.82 34.24
CA PRO A 396 14.81 3.10 35.45
C PRO A 396 16.00 4.01 35.12
N GLY A 397 16.02 5.24 35.64
CA GLY A 397 17.15 6.16 35.50
C GLY A 397 16.93 7.40 34.61
N GLN A 398 15.77 7.58 33.95
CA GLN A 398 15.43 8.84 33.25
C GLN A 398 14.21 9.52 33.89
N LYS A 399 14.42 10.74 34.41
CA LYS A 399 13.32 11.65 34.76
C LYS A 399 12.79 12.27 33.47
N ASP A 400 11.79 11.64 32.85
CA ASP A 400 11.01 12.25 31.79
C ASP A 400 10.16 13.40 32.38
N ASN A 401 10.12 14.55 31.73
CA ASN A 401 9.20 15.64 32.10
C ASN A 401 7.74 15.21 31.87
N GLU A 402 6.78 15.78 32.60
CA GLU A 402 5.36 15.39 32.57
C GLU A 402 4.73 15.49 31.15
N SER A 403 5.12 16.49 30.37
CA SER A 403 4.74 16.65 28.96
C SER A 403 5.16 15.46 28.08
N GLN A 404 6.31 14.84 28.38
CA GLN A 404 6.83 13.67 27.65
C GLN A 404 6.14 12.36 28.03
N LYS A 405 5.40 12.30 29.15
CA LYS A 405 4.58 11.14 29.51
C LYS A 405 3.23 11.14 28.76
N ILE A 406 2.66 12.33 28.55
CA ILE A 406 1.38 12.55 27.85
C ILE A 406 1.51 12.15 26.36
N GLU A 407 2.63 12.46 25.71
CA GLU A 407 2.87 12.11 24.30
C GLU A 407 3.04 10.60 24.00
N LYS A 408 3.23 9.77 25.03
CA LYS A 408 3.60 8.36 24.85
C LYS A 408 2.45 7.34 25.01
N SER A 409 1.23 7.74 25.39
CA SER A 409 0.04 6.87 25.44
C SER A 409 -0.87 7.08 24.22
N ASP A 410 -1.13 6.02 23.46
CA ASP A 410 -2.00 6.09 22.28
C ASP A 410 -3.47 6.25 22.66
N VAL A 411 -3.88 5.64 23.78
CA VAL A 411 -5.23 5.74 24.32
C VAL A 411 -5.53 7.19 24.73
N LEU A 412 -4.58 7.85 25.40
CA LEU A 412 -4.73 9.25 25.79
C LEU A 412 -4.79 10.19 24.59
N LYS A 413 -4.06 9.90 23.50
CA LYS A 413 -4.16 10.68 22.25
C LYS A 413 -5.57 10.69 21.67
N VAL A 414 -6.26 9.55 21.72
CA VAL A 414 -7.66 9.46 21.27
C VAL A 414 -8.57 10.28 22.18
N VAL A 415 -8.41 10.18 23.51
CA VAL A 415 -9.19 10.99 24.47
C VAL A 415 -8.95 12.49 24.24
N ASN A 416 -7.69 12.91 24.06
CA ASN A 416 -7.33 14.30 23.76
C ASN A 416 -7.88 14.76 22.41
N PHE A 417 -7.95 13.88 21.40
CA PHE A 417 -8.63 14.20 20.14
C PHE A 417 -10.13 14.43 20.34
N LEU A 418 -10.81 13.58 21.12
CA LEU A 418 -12.24 13.77 21.41
C LEU A 418 -12.48 15.06 22.21
N ALA A 419 -11.61 15.38 23.18
CA ALA A 419 -11.67 16.65 23.90
C ALA A 419 -11.45 17.84 22.95
N TYR A 420 -10.44 17.76 22.08
CA TYR A 420 -10.16 18.76 21.05
C TYR A 420 -11.35 18.98 20.12
N PHE A 421 -11.99 17.90 19.65
CA PHE A 421 -13.16 17.97 18.77
C PHE A 421 -14.30 18.79 19.36
N VAL A 422 -14.47 18.72 20.69
CA VAL A 422 -15.52 19.46 21.41
C VAL A 422 -15.07 20.87 21.78
N ASN A 423 -13.81 21.05 22.17
CA ASN A 423 -13.28 22.32 22.66
C ASN A 423 -13.04 23.32 21.51
N HIS A 424 -12.51 22.87 20.36
CA HIS A 424 -12.11 23.69 19.20
C HIS A 424 -13.15 23.67 18.07
N THR A 425 -14.38 24.05 18.41
CA THR A 425 -15.54 23.93 17.53
C THR A 425 -15.37 24.65 16.18
N ASP A 426 -14.86 25.87 16.17
CA ASP A 426 -14.75 26.66 14.94
C ASP A 426 -13.78 26.02 13.92
N GLU A 427 -12.65 25.50 14.41
CA GLU A 427 -11.66 24.82 13.58
C GLU A 427 -12.21 23.50 13.03
N VAL A 428 -12.88 22.71 13.88
CA VAL A 428 -13.54 21.46 13.49
C VAL A 428 -14.62 21.71 12.43
N ILE A 429 -15.44 22.74 12.60
CA ILE A 429 -16.45 23.12 11.59
C ILE A 429 -15.78 23.51 10.27
N GLY A 430 -14.64 24.20 10.31
CA GLY A 430 -13.81 24.47 9.13
C GLY A 430 -13.36 23.19 8.42
N PHE A 431 -12.87 22.20 9.18
CA PHE A 431 -12.51 20.89 8.63
C PHE A 431 -13.70 20.17 8.01
N LEU A 432 -14.86 20.17 8.69
CA LEU A 432 -16.07 19.54 8.18
C LEU A 432 -16.54 20.18 6.87
N LYS A 433 -16.51 21.51 6.78
CA LYS A 433 -16.83 22.27 5.57
C LYS A 433 -16.00 21.80 4.37
N ASP A 434 -14.70 21.69 4.55
CA ASP A 434 -13.78 21.31 3.48
C ASP A 434 -13.95 19.85 3.06
N LEU A 435 -14.16 18.95 4.03
CA LEU A 435 -14.37 17.52 3.78
C LEU A 435 -15.66 17.26 2.99
N ILE A 436 -16.79 17.90 3.36
CA ILE A 436 -18.04 17.75 2.61
C ILE A 436 -18.05 18.56 1.32
N GLY A 437 -17.24 19.61 1.22
CA GLY A 437 -17.05 20.45 0.04
C GLY A 437 -16.19 19.82 -1.06
N ASN A 438 -15.53 18.69 -0.78
CA ASN A 438 -14.46 18.12 -1.62
C ASN A 438 -13.32 19.12 -1.88
N THR A 439 -13.00 19.96 -0.89
CA THR A 439 -11.82 20.82 -0.91
C THR A 439 -10.61 19.96 -0.58
N ALA A 440 -9.66 19.87 -1.50
CA ALA A 440 -8.47 19.05 -1.29
C ALA A 440 -7.65 19.60 -0.11
N ARG A 441 -7.65 18.86 1.00
CA ARG A 441 -6.73 19.09 2.14
C ARG A 441 -5.82 17.89 2.41
N LEU A 442 -6.30 16.68 2.15
CA LEU A 442 -5.55 15.44 2.28
C LEU A 442 -5.48 14.76 0.91
N VAL A 443 -4.27 14.49 0.41
CA VAL A 443 -4.08 13.88 -0.92
C VAL A 443 -3.27 12.60 -0.83
N ASN A 444 -3.32 11.76 -1.85
CA ASN A 444 -2.44 10.60 -1.95
C ASN A 444 -1.07 10.97 -2.54
N ASP A 445 -0.18 9.97 -2.69
CA ASP A 445 1.14 10.14 -3.29
C ASP A 445 1.12 10.72 -4.71
N LYS A 446 -0.02 10.63 -5.41
CA LYS A 446 -0.25 11.18 -6.75
C LYS A 446 -0.86 12.58 -6.75
N GLY A 447 -1.11 13.18 -5.58
CA GLY A 447 -1.72 14.51 -5.47
C GLY A 447 -3.23 14.55 -5.63
N VAL A 448 -3.91 13.40 -5.58
CA VAL A 448 -5.37 13.30 -5.68
C VAL A 448 -5.99 13.35 -4.29
N ASP A 449 -7.06 14.13 -4.13
CA ASP A 449 -7.86 14.16 -2.90
C ASP A 449 -8.43 12.77 -2.57
N ILE A 450 -8.09 12.26 -1.39
CA ILE A 450 -8.47 10.93 -0.91
C ILE A 450 -9.91 10.84 -0.40
N PHE A 451 -10.53 11.97 -0.07
CA PHE A 451 -11.89 12.04 0.46
C PHE A 451 -12.92 12.50 -0.58
N LYS A 452 -12.46 12.83 -1.80
CA LYS A 452 -13.31 13.27 -2.90
C LYS A 452 -14.48 12.31 -3.15
N GLY A 453 -15.70 12.86 -3.06
CA GLY A 453 -16.95 12.13 -3.25
C GLY A 453 -17.29 11.13 -2.13
N ARG A 454 -16.44 10.99 -1.10
CA ARG A 454 -16.68 10.02 -0.03
C ARG A 454 -17.88 10.41 0.82
N PHE A 455 -18.03 11.70 1.09
CA PHE A 455 -19.07 12.27 1.95
C PHE A 455 -20.33 12.69 1.18
N ASN A 456 -20.55 12.16 -0.04
CA ASN A 456 -21.74 12.45 -0.86
C ASN A 456 -23.09 12.35 -0.11
N PRO A 457 -23.35 11.32 0.72
CA PRO A 457 -24.56 11.27 1.55
C PRO A 457 -24.77 12.47 2.49
N LEU A 458 -23.72 13.22 2.80
CA LEU A 458 -23.73 14.36 3.72
C LEU A 458 -23.70 15.71 3.01
N THR A 459 -23.72 15.76 1.67
CA THR A 459 -23.61 17.04 0.92
C THR A 459 -24.77 17.98 1.14
N HIS A 460 -25.93 17.49 1.59
CA HIS A 460 -27.07 18.33 1.98
C HIS A 460 -26.78 19.23 3.20
N PHE A 461 -25.69 18.98 3.95
CA PHE A 461 -25.19 19.85 5.00
C PHE A 461 -24.24 20.96 4.49
N GLN A 462 -23.91 21.03 3.19
CA GLN A 462 -23.12 22.13 2.65
C GLN A 462 -23.83 23.47 2.90
N GLY A 463 -23.13 24.43 3.50
CA GLY A 463 -23.69 25.70 3.97
C GLY A 463 -24.44 25.62 5.31
N LYS A 464 -24.49 24.43 5.94
CA LYS A 464 -25.13 24.15 7.23
C LYS A 464 -24.20 23.37 8.16
N GLU A 465 -22.93 23.73 8.18
CA GLU A 465 -21.88 22.97 8.86
C GLU A 465 -22.07 22.96 10.40
N ASN A 466 -22.68 24.00 10.95
CA ASN A 466 -23.10 24.03 12.35
C ASN A 466 -24.15 22.96 12.68
N GLU A 467 -25.12 22.73 11.78
CA GLU A 467 -26.14 21.68 11.95
C GLU A 467 -25.49 20.29 11.87
N LEU A 468 -24.53 20.09 10.94
CA LEU A 468 -23.76 18.86 10.84
C LEU A 468 -22.99 18.56 12.13
N TYR A 469 -22.27 19.56 12.67
CA TYR A 469 -21.53 19.40 13.91
C TYR A 469 -22.45 19.06 15.09
N ALA A 470 -23.59 19.75 15.23
CA ALA A 470 -24.58 19.44 16.27
C ALA A 470 -25.15 18.03 16.13
N ASP A 471 -25.41 17.57 14.89
CA ASP A 471 -25.91 16.23 14.62
C ASP A 471 -24.86 15.14 14.92
N MET A 472 -23.58 15.44 14.69
CA MET A 472 -22.46 14.58 15.10
C MET A 472 -22.40 14.45 16.63
N LEU A 473 -22.54 15.53 17.39
CA LEU A 473 -22.58 15.46 18.87
C LEU A 473 -23.74 14.58 19.35
N ASP A 474 -24.93 14.70 18.75
CA ASP A 474 -26.09 13.89 19.13
C ASP A 474 -25.89 12.41 18.79
N LYS A 475 -25.53 12.09 17.54
CA LYS A 475 -25.50 10.71 17.05
C LYS A 475 -24.25 9.92 17.42
N VAL A 476 -23.11 10.59 17.65
CA VAL A 476 -21.84 9.95 17.99
C VAL A 476 -21.54 10.08 19.49
N MET A 477 -21.79 11.25 20.08
CA MET A 477 -21.43 11.55 21.47
C MET A 477 -22.62 11.57 22.46
N ASN A 478 -23.82 11.22 21.99
CA ASN A 478 -25.06 11.18 22.78
C ASN A 478 -25.41 12.52 23.47
N ALA A 479 -25.07 13.66 22.85
CA ALA A 479 -25.24 14.99 23.44
C ALA A 479 -25.96 15.97 22.52
N LYS A 480 -27.01 16.63 23.03
CA LYS A 480 -27.77 17.65 22.28
C LYS A 480 -27.08 19.02 22.21
N HIS A 481 -26.17 19.28 23.14
CA HIS A 481 -25.48 20.56 23.29
C HIS A 481 -24.00 20.32 23.61
N LYS A 482 -23.16 21.30 23.29
CA LYS A 482 -21.74 21.30 23.66
C LYS A 482 -21.60 21.27 25.19
N ALA A 483 -20.80 20.35 25.69
CA ALA A 483 -20.40 20.24 27.10
C ALA A 483 -18.98 19.67 27.18
N ARG A 484 -18.27 19.87 28.29
CA ARG A 484 -16.92 19.32 28.45
C ARG A 484 -16.93 17.79 28.42
N LEU A 485 -15.88 17.21 27.83
CA LEU A 485 -15.66 15.77 27.88
C LEU A 485 -15.37 15.36 29.34
N ARG A 486 -15.98 14.25 29.77
CA ARG A 486 -15.78 13.66 31.09
C ARG A 486 -15.29 12.22 30.94
N LEU A 487 -14.18 11.91 31.59
CA LEU A 487 -13.60 10.58 31.74
C LEU A 487 -13.95 10.03 33.13
N THR A 488 -14.74 8.96 33.18
CA THR A 488 -15.19 8.36 34.44
C THR A 488 -14.51 7.01 34.67
N HIS A 489 -13.76 6.85 35.75
CA HIS A 489 -13.20 5.55 36.17
C HIS A 489 -14.26 4.70 36.87
N LEU A 490 -14.55 3.51 36.34
CA LEU A 490 -15.58 2.61 36.88
C LEU A 490 -14.94 1.61 37.85
N LYS A 491 -14.96 1.89 39.16
CA LYS A 491 -14.17 1.09 40.12
C LYS A 491 -14.66 -0.35 40.31
N LYS A 492 -15.94 -0.62 40.05
CA LYS A 492 -16.52 -1.97 40.12
C LYS A 492 -16.27 -2.83 38.88
N SER A 493 -15.80 -2.24 37.77
CA SER A 493 -15.46 -2.98 36.56
C SER A 493 -13.98 -2.87 36.24
N ASP A 494 -13.26 -3.98 36.41
CA ASP A 494 -11.81 -4.01 36.25
C ASP A 494 -11.37 -3.69 34.82
N GLY A 495 -10.55 -2.66 34.69
CA GLY A 495 -10.03 -2.18 33.41
C GLY A 495 -10.93 -1.24 32.61
N GLU A 496 -12.10 -0.80 33.12
CA GLU A 496 -13.03 0.05 32.37
C GLU A 496 -13.02 1.54 32.78
N LEU A 497 -13.10 2.44 31.80
CA LEU A 497 -13.42 3.86 31.97
C LEU A 497 -14.49 4.29 30.95
N ALA A 498 -15.43 5.15 31.34
CA ALA A 498 -16.48 5.68 30.46
C ALA A 498 -16.19 7.10 29.98
N LEU A 499 -16.66 7.44 28.79
CA LEU A 499 -16.60 8.78 28.21
C LEU A 499 -18.02 9.32 28.02
N SER A 500 -18.26 10.53 28.51
CA SER A 500 -19.55 11.25 28.40
C SER A 500 -19.31 12.75 28.18
N LEU A 501 -20.34 13.49 27.75
CA LEU A 501 -20.30 14.95 27.66
C LEU A 501 -21.17 15.58 28.75
N GLY A 502 -20.56 16.40 29.61
CA GLY A 502 -21.22 17.03 30.75
C GLY A 502 -21.43 16.10 31.94
N GLU A 503 -21.92 16.67 33.04
CA GLU A 503 -22.03 15.96 34.32
C GLU A 503 -23.06 14.82 34.29
N ASN A 504 -24.22 15.06 33.67
CA ASN A 504 -25.31 14.07 33.53
C ASN A 504 -25.39 13.50 32.11
N GLY A 505 -24.26 13.45 31.40
CA GLY A 505 -24.18 12.96 30.03
C GLY A 505 -24.38 11.44 29.94
N ILE A 506 -25.06 11.00 28.89
CA ILE A 506 -25.17 9.56 28.59
C ILE A 506 -23.80 9.09 28.04
N PRO A 507 -23.18 8.04 28.59
CA PRO A 507 -21.92 7.54 28.08
C PRO A 507 -22.00 7.15 26.61
N PHE A 508 -21.08 7.65 25.80
CA PHE A 508 -20.97 7.33 24.38
C PHE A 508 -19.73 6.52 24.05
N GLY A 509 -18.72 6.55 24.92
CA GLY A 509 -17.46 5.87 24.73
C GLY A 509 -17.07 5.03 25.94
N ILE A 510 -16.31 3.96 25.69
CA ILE A 510 -15.69 3.17 26.75
C ILE A 510 -14.24 2.86 26.41
N ILE A 511 -13.38 2.96 27.42
CA ILE A 511 -11.98 2.54 27.39
C ILE A 511 -11.89 1.22 28.15
N ASN A 512 -11.35 0.16 27.53
CA ASN A 512 -11.08 -1.11 28.23
C ASN A 512 -9.61 -1.52 28.06
N ILE A 513 -8.85 -1.42 29.16
CA ILE A 513 -7.40 -1.59 29.19
C ILE A 513 -6.98 -2.34 30.46
N GLY A 514 -5.76 -2.89 30.47
CA GLY A 514 -5.29 -3.70 31.60
C GLY A 514 -5.02 -2.94 32.90
N ASN A 515 -4.71 -1.64 32.83
CA ASN A 515 -4.47 -0.80 34.01
C ASN A 515 -5.25 0.51 33.88
N SER A 516 -6.56 0.46 34.17
CA SER A 516 -7.44 1.63 34.09
C SER A 516 -7.13 2.67 35.17
N GLY A 517 -6.80 2.24 36.39
CA GLY A 517 -6.46 3.14 37.50
C GLY A 517 -5.21 3.98 37.22
N GLY A 518 -4.10 3.35 36.80
CA GLY A 518 -2.89 4.09 36.45
C GLY A 518 -3.02 4.95 35.20
N PHE A 519 -3.94 4.62 34.28
CA PHE A 519 -4.30 5.50 33.17
C PHE A 519 -5.11 6.71 33.65
N PHE A 520 -6.06 6.50 34.56
CA PHE A 520 -6.88 7.56 35.14
C PHE A 520 -6.02 8.60 35.86
N GLU A 521 -5.11 8.17 36.75
CA GLU A 521 -4.16 9.06 37.44
C GLU A 521 -3.28 9.88 36.46
N ALA A 522 -2.86 9.27 35.35
CA ALA A 522 -2.10 9.97 34.33
C ALA A 522 -2.96 11.00 33.57
N ALA A 523 -4.25 10.70 33.37
CA ALA A 523 -5.20 11.55 32.66
C ALA A 523 -5.73 12.71 33.51
N GLU A 524 -5.75 12.59 34.85
CA GLU A 524 -6.19 13.66 35.78
C GLU A 524 -5.40 14.96 35.63
N ASN A 525 -4.18 14.91 35.09
CA ASN A 525 -3.35 16.09 34.85
C ASN A 525 -3.77 16.89 33.59
N SER A 526 -4.70 16.38 32.78
CA SER A 526 -5.16 17.11 31.60
C SER A 526 -6.13 18.22 31.97
N THR A 527 -5.96 19.41 31.39
CA THR A 527 -6.92 20.52 31.51
C THR A 527 -8.01 20.49 30.44
N ASP A 528 -7.92 19.59 29.46
CA ASP A 528 -8.79 19.57 28.28
C ASP A 528 -10.15 18.88 28.53
N PHE A 529 -10.22 18.01 29.54
CA PHE A 529 -11.41 17.25 29.93
C PHE A 529 -11.45 17.03 31.45
N ASP A 530 -12.59 16.56 31.96
CA ASP A 530 -12.81 16.39 33.39
C ASP A 530 -12.66 14.90 33.77
N CYS A 531 -11.98 14.60 34.89
CA CYS A 531 -11.78 13.24 35.38
C CYS A 531 -12.59 13.00 36.66
N VAL A 532 -13.37 11.91 36.70
CA VAL A 532 -14.22 11.55 37.85
C VAL A 532 -14.18 10.06 38.11
N SER A 533 -14.41 9.63 39.35
CA SER A 533 -14.57 8.22 39.72
C SER A 533 -16.04 7.88 39.99
N ASP A 534 -16.45 6.67 39.64
CA ASP A 534 -17.77 6.09 39.93
C ASP A 534 -17.60 4.75 40.64
N ASP A 535 -18.20 4.65 41.83
CA ASP A 535 -18.13 3.47 42.70
C ASP A 535 -19.36 2.54 42.58
N PHE A 536 -20.39 2.94 41.84
CA PHE A 536 -21.68 2.26 41.79
C PHE A 536 -21.90 1.49 40.48
N ASN A 537 -21.40 2.00 39.36
CA ASN A 537 -21.67 1.45 38.03
C ASN A 537 -20.91 0.14 37.75
N GLU A 538 -21.61 -0.86 37.20
CA GLU A 538 -21.09 -2.22 36.97
C GLU A 538 -20.35 -2.40 35.62
N GLY A 539 -20.23 -1.34 34.81
CA GLY A 539 -19.50 -1.37 33.54
C GLY A 539 -20.40 -1.48 32.30
N TYR A 540 -19.84 -1.13 31.13
CA TYR A 540 -20.58 -1.11 29.86
C TYR A 540 -20.06 -2.12 28.85
N PHE A 541 -18.83 -2.64 29.01
CA PHE A 541 -18.22 -3.47 27.98
C PHE A 541 -18.97 -4.79 27.75
N GLY A 542 -19.43 -5.44 28.83
CA GLY A 542 -20.22 -6.67 28.75
C GLY A 542 -21.55 -6.52 27.99
N GLN A 543 -22.09 -5.30 27.89
CA GLN A 543 -23.36 -4.99 27.24
C GLN A 543 -23.18 -4.28 25.90
N ILE A 544 -21.97 -4.21 25.35
CA ILE A 544 -21.68 -3.44 24.12
C ILE A 544 -22.45 -3.93 22.89
N ASN A 545 -22.84 -5.20 22.87
CA ASN A 545 -23.62 -5.79 21.78
C ASN A 545 -25.14 -5.75 22.00
N SER A 546 -25.61 -5.19 23.11
CA SER A 546 -27.04 -5.00 23.35
C SER A 546 -27.61 -3.97 22.40
N ASP A 547 -28.82 -4.19 21.89
CA ASP A 547 -29.56 -3.24 21.06
C ASP A 547 -29.77 -1.89 21.76
N LYS A 548 -29.77 -1.91 23.11
CA LYS A 548 -29.93 -0.72 23.96
C LYS A 548 -28.60 -0.10 24.40
N SER A 549 -27.46 -0.61 23.91
CA SER A 549 -26.15 -0.10 24.30
C SER A 549 -25.99 1.37 23.85
N PRO A 550 -25.69 2.30 24.77
CA PRO A 550 -25.46 3.70 24.41
C PRO A 550 -24.06 3.92 23.80
N ILE A 551 -23.19 2.91 23.84
CA ILE A 551 -21.80 3.03 23.43
C ILE A 551 -21.67 3.04 21.91
N ASN A 552 -21.01 4.06 21.39
CA ASN A 552 -20.69 4.29 19.97
C ASN A 552 -19.18 4.18 19.69
N ILE A 553 -18.32 4.40 20.70
CA ILE A 553 -16.87 4.38 20.57
C ILE A 553 -16.25 3.42 21.61
N LEU A 554 -15.40 2.51 21.15
CA LEU A 554 -14.59 1.63 21.98
C LEU A 554 -13.12 1.98 21.81
N ILE A 555 -12.39 2.18 22.91
CA ILE A 555 -10.96 2.52 22.87
C ILE A 555 -10.18 1.51 23.70
N GLY A 556 -9.03 1.08 23.18
CA GLY A 556 -7.95 0.60 24.05
C GLY A 556 -6.82 -0.02 23.28
N SER A 557 -6.41 -1.23 23.66
CA SER A 557 -5.08 -1.74 23.30
C SER A 557 -5.06 -3.22 22.94
N LYS A 558 -3.93 -3.91 23.17
CA LYS A 558 -3.71 -5.34 22.88
C LYS A 558 -4.78 -6.26 23.47
N LYS A 559 -5.49 -5.84 24.52
CA LYS A 559 -6.63 -6.58 25.10
C LYS A 559 -7.75 -6.84 24.07
N PHE A 560 -7.88 -6.02 23.02
CA PHE A 560 -8.90 -6.19 21.97
C PHE A 560 -8.49 -7.09 20.82
N THR A 561 -7.31 -7.68 20.85
CA THR A 561 -6.90 -8.60 19.78
C THR A 561 -7.72 -9.89 19.82
N GLU A 562 -8.10 -10.34 21.02
CA GLU A 562 -8.78 -11.61 21.26
C GLU A 562 -9.86 -11.47 22.36
N GLY A 563 -10.70 -12.51 22.57
CA GLY A 563 -11.63 -12.55 23.70
C GLY A 563 -12.86 -11.63 23.67
N TRP A 564 -13.15 -10.96 22.53
CA TRP A 564 -14.39 -10.21 22.32
C TRP A 564 -14.96 -10.39 20.89
N SER A 565 -16.20 -10.01 20.63
CA SER A 565 -16.80 -10.09 19.28
C SER A 565 -17.93 -9.08 19.14
N SER A 566 -18.02 -8.38 18.01
CA SER A 566 -19.16 -7.51 17.70
C SER A 566 -19.38 -7.37 16.20
N TRP A 567 -20.63 -7.52 15.76
CA TRP A 567 -21.06 -7.27 14.38
C TRP A 567 -21.19 -5.76 14.06
N ARG A 568 -21.23 -4.92 15.10
CA ARG A 568 -21.40 -3.47 15.03
C ARG A 568 -20.18 -2.75 14.44
N VAL A 569 -19.00 -3.36 14.48
CA VAL A 569 -17.74 -2.68 14.11
C VAL A 569 -17.78 -2.25 12.66
N SER A 570 -17.56 -0.96 12.41
CA SER A 570 -17.73 -0.33 11.09
C SER A 570 -16.59 0.61 10.72
N THR A 571 -15.93 1.19 11.73
CA THR A 571 -14.76 2.05 11.57
C THR A 571 -13.71 1.69 12.63
N MET A 572 -12.45 1.60 12.22
CA MET A 572 -11.29 1.31 13.06
C MET A 572 -10.25 2.41 12.95
N GLY A 573 -9.79 2.95 14.08
CA GLY A 573 -8.63 3.83 14.18
C GLY A 573 -7.44 3.09 14.78
N LEU A 574 -6.34 2.97 14.04
CA LEU A 574 -5.14 2.24 14.44
C LEU A 574 -3.99 3.22 14.66
N LEU A 575 -3.51 3.34 15.90
CA LEU A 575 -2.49 4.31 16.28
C LEU A 575 -1.15 3.64 16.57
N ASN A 576 -0.08 4.12 15.92
CA ASN A 576 1.32 3.74 16.20
C ASN A 576 1.55 2.22 16.25
N ILE A 577 0.88 1.48 15.37
CA ILE A 577 0.99 0.01 15.31
C ILE A 577 2.17 -0.37 14.41
N GLY A 578 3.11 -1.16 14.95
CA GLY A 578 4.35 -1.54 14.29
C GLY A 578 4.27 -2.83 13.47
N LYS A 579 5.30 -3.10 12.67
CA LYS A 579 5.39 -4.31 11.81
C LYS A 579 5.28 -5.63 12.62
N ASN A 580 5.82 -5.66 13.83
CA ASN A 580 5.79 -6.85 14.70
C ASN A 580 4.40 -7.19 15.26
N GLU A 581 3.43 -6.28 15.14
CA GLU A 581 2.06 -6.44 15.63
C GLU A 581 1.09 -6.92 14.52
N GLY A 582 1.61 -7.25 13.33
CA GLY A 582 0.81 -7.57 12.14
C GLY A 582 -0.24 -8.66 12.32
N SER A 583 0.09 -9.78 12.99
CA SER A 583 -0.85 -10.89 13.21
C SER A 583 -2.07 -10.50 14.07
N GLN A 584 -1.87 -9.59 15.03
CA GLN A 584 -2.93 -9.07 15.90
C GLN A 584 -3.87 -8.13 15.14
N ILE A 585 -3.34 -7.32 14.21
CA ILE A 585 -4.14 -6.46 13.35
C ILE A 585 -5.00 -7.29 12.41
N ILE A 586 -4.48 -8.40 11.89
CA ILE A 586 -5.23 -9.30 11.01
C ILE A 586 -6.39 -9.97 11.75
N GLN A 587 -6.18 -10.36 13.00
CA GLN A 587 -7.26 -10.85 13.86
C GLN A 587 -8.34 -9.78 14.07
N LEU A 588 -7.93 -8.54 14.36
CA LEU A 588 -8.84 -7.39 14.48
C LEU A 588 -9.60 -7.14 13.17
N PHE A 589 -8.90 -7.13 12.05
CA PHE A 589 -9.47 -6.98 10.71
C PHE A 589 -10.54 -8.04 10.44
N GLY A 590 -10.21 -9.32 10.67
CA GLY A 590 -11.15 -10.44 10.56
C GLY A 590 -12.39 -10.31 11.45
N ARG A 591 -12.30 -9.59 12.58
CA ARG A 591 -13.44 -9.27 13.45
C ARG A 591 -14.25 -8.09 12.91
N GLY A 592 -13.59 -7.11 12.30
CA GLY A 592 -14.21 -5.92 11.71
C GLY A 592 -15.02 -6.22 10.44
N VAL A 593 -14.54 -7.13 9.60
CA VAL A 593 -15.20 -7.48 8.31
C VAL A 593 -16.46 -8.32 8.49
N ARG A 594 -16.84 -8.68 9.72
CA ARG A 594 -18.02 -9.51 9.97
C ARG A 594 -19.31 -8.76 9.59
N LEU A 595 -20.22 -9.46 8.93
CA LEU A 595 -21.51 -8.98 8.46
C LEU A 595 -22.56 -10.09 8.64
N LYS A 596 -23.78 -9.76 9.08
CA LYS A 596 -24.89 -10.72 9.13
C LYS A 596 -25.51 -10.94 7.74
N GLY A 597 -25.63 -9.87 6.95
CA GLY A 597 -26.17 -9.90 5.59
C GLY A 597 -27.68 -10.18 5.55
N GLN A 598 -28.29 -9.97 4.38
CA GLN A 598 -29.71 -10.27 4.19
C GLN A 598 -29.99 -11.75 4.47
N ASN A 599 -31.07 -12.06 5.19
CA ASN A 599 -31.47 -13.42 5.57
C ASN A 599 -30.36 -14.25 6.24
N MET A 600 -29.47 -13.62 7.02
CA MET A 600 -28.31 -14.28 7.66
C MET A 600 -27.37 -14.98 6.65
N SER A 601 -27.29 -14.45 5.42
CA SER A 601 -26.41 -14.97 4.37
C SER A 601 -24.92 -14.79 4.68
N LEU A 602 -24.56 -13.87 5.58
CA LEU A 602 -23.20 -13.40 5.87
C LEU A 602 -22.53 -12.68 4.69
N ARG A 603 -23.26 -12.43 3.59
CA ARG A 603 -22.77 -11.80 2.37
C ARG A 603 -23.11 -10.32 2.31
N ARG A 604 -22.25 -9.58 1.63
CA ARG A 604 -22.50 -8.19 1.23
C ARG A 604 -23.40 -8.12 0.01
N SER A 605 -24.13 -7.02 -0.13
CA SER A 605 -24.99 -6.76 -1.28
C SER A 605 -24.18 -6.64 -2.58
N VAL A 606 -24.74 -7.18 -3.68
CA VAL A 606 -24.23 -6.92 -5.03
C VAL A 606 -24.92 -5.69 -5.66
N PRO A 607 -24.31 -5.01 -6.65
CA PRO A 607 -24.84 -3.75 -7.20
C PRO A 607 -26.32 -3.78 -7.61
N ASN A 608 -26.82 -4.92 -8.12
CA ASN A 608 -28.20 -5.05 -8.58
C ASN A 608 -29.23 -5.21 -7.45
N GLU A 609 -28.80 -5.63 -6.26
CA GLU A 609 -29.67 -5.84 -5.09
C GLU A 609 -29.72 -4.60 -4.19
N ARG A 610 -28.79 -3.65 -4.38
CA ARG A 610 -28.68 -2.46 -3.54
C ARG A 610 -29.90 -1.55 -3.70
N PRO A 611 -30.44 -1.00 -2.60
CA PRO A 611 -31.50 0.00 -2.67
C PRO A 611 -30.99 1.25 -3.40
N LYS A 612 -31.84 1.85 -4.24
CA LYS A 612 -31.52 3.10 -4.95
C LYS A 612 -31.69 4.36 -4.07
N SER A 613 -32.41 4.23 -2.97
CA SER A 613 -32.77 5.29 -2.02
C SER A 613 -31.57 5.77 -1.20
N PHE A 614 -30.60 4.90 -0.91
CA PHE A 614 -29.41 5.24 -0.12
C PHE A 614 -28.22 4.33 -0.43
N ASP A 615 -27.02 4.78 -0.03
CA ASP A 615 -25.77 4.07 -0.29
C ASP A 615 -25.50 2.95 0.75
N LEU A 616 -26.18 1.81 0.61
CA LEU A 616 -26.01 0.63 1.47
C LEU A 616 -24.55 0.15 1.53
N LYS A 617 -23.79 0.31 0.43
CA LYS A 617 -22.39 -0.10 0.35
C LYS A 617 -21.54 0.55 1.44
N LYS A 618 -21.84 1.79 1.84
CA LYS A 618 -21.13 2.47 2.94
C LYS A 618 -21.33 1.79 4.29
N LEU A 619 -22.50 1.21 4.54
CA LEU A 619 -22.81 0.45 5.75
C LEU A 619 -22.17 -0.94 5.74
N GLU A 620 -21.97 -1.50 4.55
CA GLU A 620 -21.26 -2.77 4.32
C GLU A 620 -19.75 -2.59 4.11
N THR A 621 -19.19 -1.41 4.40
CA THR A 621 -17.74 -1.14 4.30
C THR A 621 -17.14 -0.96 5.71
N LEU A 622 -16.08 -1.70 6.01
CA LEU A 622 -15.19 -1.45 7.14
C LEU A 622 -14.18 -0.36 6.77
N ASN A 623 -14.24 0.78 7.45
CA ASN A 623 -13.24 1.84 7.29
C ASN A 623 -12.09 1.63 8.29
N ILE A 624 -10.84 1.69 7.83
CA ILE A 624 -9.65 1.56 8.67
C ILE A 624 -8.77 2.78 8.44
N PHE A 625 -8.45 3.50 9.51
CA PHE A 625 -7.66 4.72 9.50
C PHE A 625 -6.41 4.51 10.37
N GLY A 626 -5.25 4.47 9.75
CA GLY A 626 -3.95 4.33 10.39
C GLY A 626 -3.26 5.67 10.62
N ILE A 627 -2.63 5.83 11.78
CA ILE A 627 -1.76 6.97 12.09
C ILE A 627 -0.36 6.44 12.41
N ASN A 628 0.64 6.88 11.65
CA ASN A 628 2.05 6.51 11.85
C ASN A 628 2.25 4.98 11.90
N ALA A 629 1.72 4.32 10.89
CA ALA A 629 1.50 2.91 10.93
C ALA A 629 2.34 2.23 9.84
N ASN A 630 3.52 1.72 10.24
CA ASN A 630 4.42 0.94 9.37
C ASN A 630 3.83 -0.46 9.04
N TYR A 631 2.58 -0.72 9.40
CA TYR A 631 1.89 -1.99 9.18
C TYR A 631 1.26 -2.09 7.79
N MET A 632 1.18 -1.01 6.99
CA MET A 632 0.59 -1.07 5.64
C MET A 632 1.30 -2.05 4.73
N ASP A 633 2.63 -2.13 4.81
CA ASP A 633 3.38 -3.12 4.02
C ASP A 633 3.10 -4.55 4.51
N ALA A 634 3.02 -4.77 5.83
CA ALA A 634 2.67 -6.07 6.39
C ALA A 634 1.22 -6.48 6.08
N PHE A 635 0.30 -5.50 5.96
CA PHE A 635 -1.09 -5.74 5.62
C PHE A 635 -1.27 -6.01 4.12
N ARG A 636 -0.52 -5.31 3.25
CA ARG A 636 -0.42 -5.64 1.82
C ARG A 636 0.19 -7.02 1.63
N GLU A 637 1.27 -7.32 2.34
CA GLU A 637 1.93 -8.63 2.34
C GLU A 637 0.94 -9.72 2.79
N TYR A 638 0.16 -9.49 3.86
CA TYR A 638 -0.90 -10.42 4.28
C TYR A 638 -1.96 -10.65 3.20
N LEU A 639 -2.53 -9.58 2.63
CA LEU A 639 -3.54 -9.74 1.58
C LEU A 639 -2.97 -10.45 0.35
N SER A 640 -1.73 -10.13 -0.02
CA SER A 640 -1.00 -10.78 -1.10
C SER A 640 -0.69 -12.25 -0.80
N ASP A 641 -0.28 -12.59 0.43
CA ASP A 641 -0.02 -13.96 0.89
C ASP A 641 -1.30 -14.79 0.93
N GLU A 642 -2.43 -14.15 1.27
CA GLU A 642 -3.75 -14.76 1.14
C GLU A 642 -4.17 -14.88 -0.34
N GLY A 643 -3.43 -14.37 -1.32
CA GLY A 643 -3.89 -14.34 -2.72
C GLY A 643 -5.13 -13.46 -2.94
N ILE A 644 -5.41 -12.55 -2.00
CA ILE A 644 -6.31 -11.42 -2.22
C ILE A 644 -5.51 -10.34 -2.87
N ASP A 645 -5.66 -10.31 -4.17
CA ASP A 645 -4.96 -9.36 -4.94
C ASP A 645 -5.50 -7.93 -4.71
N THR A 646 -4.79 -7.16 -3.88
CA THR A 646 -5.12 -5.75 -3.60
C THR A 646 -4.38 -4.79 -4.50
N THR A 647 -3.46 -5.30 -5.30
CA THR A 647 -2.86 -4.64 -6.46
C THR A 647 -1.90 -5.66 -7.09
N GLU A 648 -2.33 -6.48 -8.06
CA GLU A 648 -1.40 -7.31 -8.84
C GLU A 648 -0.82 -6.32 -9.81
N VAL A 649 0.12 -5.52 -9.33
CA VAL A 649 1.01 -4.86 -10.25
C VAL A 649 1.85 -5.97 -10.84
N ILE A 650 1.44 -6.47 -12.00
CA ILE A 650 2.27 -7.38 -12.78
C ILE A 650 3.43 -6.52 -13.27
N THR A 651 4.58 -6.70 -12.63
CA THR A 651 5.79 -5.97 -12.98
C THR A 651 6.54 -6.74 -14.07
N ILE A 652 6.56 -6.20 -15.29
CA ILE A 652 7.43 -6.68 -16.37
C ILE A 652 8.67 -5.80 -16.39
N GLU A 653 9.80 -6.35 -15.92
CA GLU A 653 11.12 -5.75 -16.08
C GLU A 653 11.81 -6.33 -17.31
N PHE A 654 12.36 -5.47 -18.17
CA PHE A 654 13.33 -5.90 -19.17
C PHE A 654 14.32 -4.81 -19.55
N ASP A 655 15.51 -5.28 -19.93
CA ASP A 655 16.64 -4.43 -20.25
C ASP A 655 16.61 -4.05 -21.73
N SER A 656 16.84 -2.77 -22.02
CA SER A 656 17.18 -2.33 -23.37
C SER A 656 18.52 -2.91 -23.82
N ARG A 657 18.74 -2.97 -25.13
CA ARG A 657 19.99 -3.45 -25.71
C ARG A 657 20.82 -2.31 -26.26
N ALA A 658 22.08 -2.27 -25.84
CA ALA A 658 23.09 -1.44 -26.48
C ALA A 658 23.28 -1.87 -27.95
N ASN A 659 23.32 -0.88 -28.82
CA ASN A 659 23.49 -0.99 -30.27
C ASN A 659 24.67 -0.12 -30.71
N LEU A 660 25.83 -0.39 -30.13
CA LEU A 660 27.06 0.30 -30.50
C LEU A 660 27.61 -0.25 -31.83
N PRO A 661 28.15 0.61 -32.70
CA PRO A 661 28.84 0.16 -33.90
C PRO A 661 30.10 -0.65 -33.55
N LYS A 662 30.32 -1.77 -34.26
CA LYS A 662 31.46 -2.67 -34.00
C LYS A 662 32.82 -2.08 -34.41
N ASP A 663 32.82 -1.23 -35.43
CA ASP A 663 34.04 -0.75 -36.10
C ASP A 663 34.28 0.76 -35.90
N VAL A 664 33.50 1.42 -35.02
CA VAL A 664 33.56 2.87 -34.80
C VAL A 664 33.64 3.19 -33.31
N VAL A 665 34.68 3.93 -32.91
CA VAL A 665 34.90 4.35 -31.52
C VAL A 665 34.32 5.74 -31.32
N LEU A 666 33.14 5.85 -30.68
CA LEU A 666 32.49 7.14 -30.44
C LEU A 666 33.10 7.89 -29.25
N GLN A 667 33.36 9.18 -29.42
CA GLN A 667 33.90 10.07 -28.38
C GLN A 667 32.80 10.94 -27.75
N THR A 668 32.85 11.12 -26.42
CA THR A 668 31.99 12.02 -25.62
C THR A 668 32.85 12.82 -24.62
N LEU A 669 32.22 13.65 -23.77
CA LEU A 669 32.88 14.43 -22.73
C LEU A 669 32.48 13.97 -21.32
N SER A 670 33.44 13.95 -20.39
CA SER A 670 33.20 13.68 -18.97
C SER A 670 34.00 14.61 -18.06
N LEU A 671 33.47 14.87 -16.86
CA LEU A 671 34.12 15.80 -15.92
C LEU A 671 35.47 15.22 -15.49
N ASP A 672 36.53 16.03 -15.56
CA ASP A 672 37.84 15.62 -15.06
C ASP A 672 37.75 15.30 -13.57
N ASP A 673 38.30 14.15 -13.21
CA ASP A 673 38.22 13.62 -11.87
C ASP A 673 38.92 14.55 -10.87
N ALA A 674 39.91 15.36 -11.28
CA ALA A 674 40.58 16.33 -10.40
C ALA A 674 39.62 17.41 -9.84
N TYR A 675 38.52 17.70 -10.53
CA TYR A 675 37.54 18.73 -10.17
C TYR A 675 36.32 18.18 -9.42
N LYS A 676 36.22 16.84 -9.30
CA LYS A 676 35.11 16.16 -8.63
C LYS A 676 35.23 16.23 -7.10
N GLY A 677 34.07 16.37 -6.45
CA GLY A 677 33.93 16.15 -5.01
C GLY A 677 34.66 17.19 -4.16
N ASN A 678 35.65 16.74 -3.39
CA ASN A 678 36.44 17.58 -2.47
C ASN A 678 37.95 17.48 -2.76
N ARG A 679 38.32 17.27 -4.02
CA ARG A 679 39.72 17.25 -4.47
C ARG A 679 40.29 18.66 -4.58
N GLU A 680 41.60 18.77 -4.77
CA GLU A 680 42.34 20.04 -4.72
C GLU A 680 41.76 21.12 -5.65
N LYS A 681 41.37 20.76 -6.87
CA LYS A 681 40.79 21.68 -7.87
C LYS A 681 39.25 21.71 -7.86
N SER A 682 38.61 21.09 -6.87
CA SER A 682 37.14 21.04 -6.81
C SER A 682 36.54 22.39 -6.43
N PHE A 683 35.30 22.63 -6.85
CA PHE A 683 34.53 23.84 -6.51
C PHE A 683 34.62 24.20 -5.02
N LYS A 684 34.53 23.19 -4.15
CA LYS A 684 34.58 23.33 -2.69
C LYS A 684 35.89 23.93 -2.15
N ARG A 685 37.02 23.72 -2.84
CA ARG A 685 38.35 24.16 -2.39
C ARG A 685 38.86 25.39 -3.12
N THR A 686 38.39 25.63 -4.34
CA THR A 686 38.90 26.70 -5.21
C THR A 686 38.03 27.95 -5.18
N GLU A 687 36.72 27.81 -5.01
CA GLU A 687 35.77 28.93 -5.08
C GLU A 687 35.21 29.27 -3.70
N THR A 688 34.97 30.56 -3.46
CA THR A 688 34.20 31.05 -2.30
C THR A 688 33.01 31.84 -2.82
N VAL A 689 31.81 31.47 -2.42
CA VAL A 689 30.55 32.04 -2.93
C VAL A 689 29.69 32.54 -1.79
N THR A 690 28.93 33.61 -2.01
CA THR A 690 27.97 34.15 -1.02
C THR A 690 26.55 33.80 -1.47
N LEU A 691 25.70 33.33 -0.55
CA LEU A 691 24.31 32.99 -0.87
C LEU A 691 23.57 34.21 -1.45
N PHE A 692 22.80 33.98 -2.51
CA PHE A 692 22.08 34.99 -3.34
C PHE A 692 22.95 35.83 -4.29
N ASP A 693 24.27 35.86 -4.11
CA ASP A 693 25.17 36.57 -5.02
C ASP A 693 25.68 35.60 -6.10
N ILE A 694 25.28 35.82 -7.35
CA ILE A 694 25.86 35.11 -8.49
C ILE A 694 27.08 35.92 -8.97
N PRO A 695 28.31 35.37 -8.88
CA PRO A 695 29.51 36.08 -9.34
C PRO A 695 29.41 36.50 -10.81
N ASP A 696 30.07 37.60 -11.19
CA ASP A 696 30.04 38.15 -12.56
C ASP A 696 30.36 37.11 -13.65
N LYS A 697 31.32 36.22 -13.38
CA LYS A 697 31.71 35.10 -14.24
C LYS A 697 30.60 34.05 -14.47
N TYR A 698 29.52 34.10 -13.69
CA TYR A 698 28.40 33.17 -13.68
C TYR A 698 27.05 33.87 -13.89
N LYS A 699 27.03 35.15 -14.27
CA LYS A 699 25.80 35.96 -14.43
C LYS A 699 24.77 35.36 -15.40
N ASN A 700 25.21 34.50 -16.32
CA ASN A 700 24.34 33.87 -17.32
C ASN A 700 23.61 32.61 -16.79
N ILE A 701 23.77 32.24 -15.52
CA ILE A 701 23.03 31.07 -14.98
C ILE A 701 21.60 31.49 -14.62
N ARG A 702 20.61 30.72 -15.07
CA ARG A 702 19.21 30.89 -14.68
C ARG A 702 19.06 30.91 -13.16
N THR A 703 18.32 31.88 -12.62
CA THR A 703 18.02 31.99 -11.19
C THR A 703 17.48 30.67 -10.63
N PRO A 704 17.97 30.18 -9.47
CA PRO A 704 17.40 29.01 -8.80
C PRO A 704 15.95 29.29 -8.40
N MET A 705 15.19 28.22 -8.17
CA MET A 705 13.83 28.33 -7.65
C MET A 705 13.56 27.17 -6.70
N ALA A 706 13.00 27.46 -5.52
CA ALA A 706 12.58 26.42 -4.60
C ALA A 706 11.20 25.89 -4.96
N VAL A 707 10.95 24.59 -4.74
CA VAL A 707 9.62 23.99 -4.85
C VAL A 707 9.34 23.26 -3.56
N LEU A 708 8.23 23.59 -2.90
CA LEU A 708 7.78 22.93 -1.69
C LEU A 708 6.30 22.54 -1.84
N ASP A 709 6.00 21.29 -1.52
CA ASP A 709 4.65 20.73 -1.57
C ASP A 709 4.28 20.27 -0.16
N LEU A 710 3.34 20.99 0.45
CA LEU A 710 2.88 20.77 1.81
C LEU A 710 1.55 20.02 1.86
N TYR A 711 1.06 19.50 0.74
CA TYR A 711 -0.11 18.63 0.82
C TYR A 711 0.26 17.30 1.52
N PRO A 712 -0.40 16.95 2.63
CA PRO A 712 -0.12 15.71 3.35
C PRO A 712 -0.49 14.50 2.50
N LYS A 713 0.45 13.54 2.44
CA LYS A 713 0.30 12.31 1.66
C LYS A 713 -0.31 11.20 2.52
N VAL A 714 -1.47 10.72 2.09
CA VAL A 714 -2.16 9.59 2.70
C VAL A 714 -2.09 8.39 1.76
N GLN A 715 -1.55 7.29 2.27
CA GLN A 715 -1.58 6.01 1.55
C GLN A 715 -2.99 5.45 1.62
N ALA A 716 -3.48 4.89 0.52
CA ALA A 716 -4.81 4.29 0.43
C ALA A 716 -4.73 2.88 -0.17
N ILE A 717 -5.46 1.94 0.42
CA ILE A 717 -5.70 0.59 -0.09
C ILE A 717 -7.21 0.36 -0.03
N ALA A 718 -7.79 -0.08 -1.14
CA ALA A 718 -9.21 -0.37 -1.24
C ALA A 718 -9.43 -1.77 -1.82
N SER A 719 -10.49 -2.42 -1.37
CA SER A 719 -11.11 -3.57 -2.03
C SER A 719 -11.60 -3.19 -3.44
N ARG A 720 -11.66 -4.16 -4.38
CA ARG A 720 -11.90 -3.98 -5.84
C ARG A 720 -12.88 -2.86 -6.22
N ASP A 721 -14.01 -2.75 -5.51
CA ASP A 721 -15.08 -1.79 -5.83
C ASP A 721 -14.92 -0.39 -5.21
N ASN A 722 -13.98 -0.16 -4.29
CA ASN A 722 -13.77 1.11 -3.58
C ASN A 722 -12.57 1.92 -4.11
N ALA A 723 -12.10 1.61 -5.32
CA ALA A 723 -11.00 2.31 -5.95
C ALA A 723 -11.26 3.82 -6.09
N ILE A 724 -10.31 4.64 -5.60
CA ILE A 724 -10.37 6.10 -5.66
C ILE A 724 -10.24 6.51 -7.13
N LYS A 725 -11.29 7.13 -7.70
CA LYS A 725 -11.27 7.66 -9.07
C LYS A 725 -10.22 8.77 -9.18
N ILE A 726 -9.24 8.58 -10.05
CA ILE A 726 -8.17 9.55 -10.33
C ILE A 726 -8.74 10.61 -11.28
N SER A 727 -8.71 11.88 -10.87
CA SER A 727 -8.93 13.04 -11.74
C SER A 727 -7.75 14.00 -11.60
N GLU A 728 -7.53 14.86 -12.60
CA GLU A 728 -6.39 15.78 -12.72
C GLU A 728 -6.03 16.56 -11.43
N ASN A 729 -4.73 16.86 -11.29
CA ASN A 729 -4.09 17.55 -10.16
C ASN A 729 -4.84 18.83 -9.73
N GLN A 730 -5.48 18.81 -8.55
CA GLN A 730 -6.22 19.94 -7.97
C GLN A 730 -5.41 20.73 -6.92
N LYS A 731 -4.08 20.67 -6.96
CA LYS A 731 -3.23 21.36 -5.96
C LYS A 731 -3.27 22.87 -6.15
N GLU A 732 -3.57 23.60 -5.08
CA GLU A 732 -3.48 25.05 -5.09
C GLU A 732 -2.02 25.52 -5.05
N LYS A 733 -1.73 26.62 -5.76
CA LYS A 733 -0.44 27.31 -5.71
C LYS A 733 -0.64 28.65 -5.01
N ASN A 734 -0.01 28.83 -3.86
CA ASN A 734 -0.14 30.03 -3.03
C ASN A 734 1.22 30.63 -2.66
N LYS A 735 1.25 31.83 -2.09
CA LYS A 735 2.46 32.53 -1.60
C LYS A 735 2.35 32.81 -0.10
N LEU A 736 3.48 32.86 0.60
CA LEU A 736 3.55 33.25 2.02
C LEU A 736 3.01 34.68 2.21
N ASN A 737 2.38 34.91 3.37
CA ASN A 737 1.88 36.24 3.71
C ASN A 737 3.06 37.16 4.08
N THR A 738 3.33 38.19 3.28
CA THR A 738 4.46 39.11 3.51
C THR A 738 4.33 39.95 4.78
N LEU A 739 3.12 40.11 5.32
CA LEU A 739 2.88 40.87 6.55
C LEU A 739 3.55 40.25 7.78
N ILE A 740 3.87 38.95 7.75
CA ILE A 740 4.48 38.27 8.90
C ILE A 740 6.00 38.49 9.01
N PHE A 741 6.64 39.06 7.99
CA PHE A 741 8.10 39.12 7.89
C PHE A 741 8.76 39.99 8.98
N GLU A 742 7.98 40.90 9.57
CA GLU A 742 8.40 41.70 10.72
C GLU A 742 8.40 40.90 12.03
N PHE A 743 7.63 39.82 12.10
CA PHE A 743 7.46 38.98 13.30
C PHE A 743 8.31 37.70 13.25
N ILE A 744 8.99 37.42 12.13
CA ILE A 744 9.85 36.24 11.95
C ILE A 744 11.16 36.36 12.75
N ASN A 745 11.56 35.25 13.38
CA ASN A 745 12.85 35.13 14.04
C ASN A 745 13.97 34.83 13.02
N TRP A 746 14.59 35.88 12.50
CA TRP A 746 15.68 35.78 11.53
C TRP A 746 16.97 35.16 12.10
N ASP A 747 17.21 35.20 13.41
CA ASP A 747 18.35 34.52 14.03
C ASP A 747 18.20 33.01 13.95
N ARG A 748 16.98 32.51 14.23
CA ARG A 748 16.65 31.10 14.10
C ARG A 748 16.84 30.60 12.66
N ILE A 749 16.32 31.34 11.68
CA ILE A 749 16.50 31.02 10.26
C ILE A 749 17.98 30.99 9.89
N TYR A 750 18.75 32.00 10.28
CA TYR A 750 20.18 32.07 9.99
C TYR A 750 20.95 30.88 10.57
N LEU A 751 20.72 30.54 11.84
CA LEU A 751 21.35 29.40 12.51
C LEU A 751 20.96 28.07 11.86
N ALA A 752 19.69 27.91 11.46
CA ALA A 752 19.22 26.72 10.79
C ALA A 752 19.84 26.54 9.39
N LEU A 753 19.96 27.62 8.60
CA LEU A 753 20.66 27.60 7.31
C LEU A 753 22.17 27.34 7.49
N LEU A 754 22.79 27.90 8.54
CA LEU A 754 24.19 27.63 8.88
C LEU A 754 24.40 26.15 9.21
N ASN A 755 23.53 25.56 10.00
CA ASN A 755 23.56 24.13 10.31
C ASN A 755 23.36 23.29 9.05
N HIS A 756 22.36 23.59 8.23
CA HIS A 756 22.10 22.88 6.96
C HIS A 756 23.31 22.92 6.03
N LYS A 757 23.94 24.09 5.87
CA LYS A 757 25.21 24.27 5.15
C LYS A 757 26.31 23.34 5.69
N MET A 758 26.45 23.21 7.01
CA MET A 758 27.44 22.32 7.63
C MET A 758 27.12 20.84 7.36
N TRP A 759 25.87 20.41 7.52
CA TRP A 759 25.42 19.05 7.22
C TRP A 759 25.68 18.64 5.77
N GLN A 760 25.42 19.54 4.82
CA GLN A 760 25.70 19.33 3.39
C GLN A 760 27.19 19.51 3.02
N SER A 761 28.04 19.86 3.99
CA SER A 761 29.47 20.14 3.79
C SER A 761 29.73 21.24 2.75
N PHE A 762 28.90 22.28 2.72
CA PHE A 762 29.03 23.44 1.84
C PHE A 762 29.99 24.49 2.42
N ASN A 763 31.20 24.06 2.75
CA ASN A 763 32.14 24.86 3.56
C ASN A 763 32.53 26.20 2.91
N ASN A 764 32.46 26.29 1.58
CA ASN A 764 32.81 27.47 0.80
C ASN A 764 31.65 28.46 0.54
N LEU A 765 30.46 28.19 1.08
CA LEU A 765 29.30 29.08 0.98
C LEU A 765 29.25 30.07 2.16
N LYS A 766 29.25 31.37 1.91
CA LYS A 766 29.05 32.41 2.92
C LYS A 766 27.57 32.75 3.06
N LEU A 767 27.13 32.96 4.29
CA LEU A 767 25.76 33.36 4.64
C LEU A 767 25.81 34.76 5.24
N ASP A 768 24.84 35.59 4.89
CA ASP A 768 24.65 36.94 5.42
C ASP A 768 23.18 37.10 5.82
N LYS A 769 22.93 37.46 7.09
CA LYS A 769 21.59 37.51 7.66
C LYS A 769 20.73 38.60 7.03
N ASP A 770 21.29 39.78 6.75
CA ASP A 770 20.55 40.90 6.18
C ASP A 770 20.17 40.60 4.73
N LYS A 771 21.07 39.96 3.98
CA LYS A 771 20.75 39.47 2.62
C LYS A 771 19.66 38.41 2.61
N ILE A 772 19.67 37.47 3.57
CA ILE A 772 18.59 36.46 3.71
C ILE A 772 17.23 37.15 3.89
N LYS A 773 17.17 38.17 4.76
CA LYS A 773 15.95 38.93 5.02
C LYS A 773 15.44 39.66 3.77
N GLN A 774 16.33 40.37 3.06
CA GLN A 774 15.98 41.09 1.84
C GLN A 774 15.52 40.15 0.71
N PHE A 775 16.20 39.02 0.54
CA PHE A 775 15.88 38.06 -0.51
C PHE A 775 14.52 37.40 -0.28
N ALA A 776 14.23 37.01 0.97
CA ALA A 776 13.00 36.32 1.30
C ALA A 776 11.74 37.13 0.92
N GLN A 777 11.80 38.47 0.97
CA GLN A 777 10.68 39.37 0.67
C GLN A 777 10.26 39.39 -0.81
N GLN A 778 11.10 38.93 -1.74
CA GLN A 778 10.86 39.05 -3.18
C GLN A 778 9.78 38.11 -3.73
N GLY A 779 9.44 37.03 -3.00
CA GLY A 779 8.30 36.15 -3.30
C GLY A 779 8.30 35.36 -4.63
N ASP A 780 9.24 35.61 -5.53
CA ASP A 780 9.28 35.04 -6.89
C ASP A 780 10.31 33.91 -7.05
N TRP A 781 11.08 33.65 -6.00
CA TRP A 781 12.12 32.63 -5.96
C TRP A 781 11.61 31.23 -5.60
N TYR A 782 10.29 31.04 -5.39
CA TYR A 782 9.72 29.74 -5.04
C TYR A 782 8.34 29.44 -5.64
N LYS A 783 7.99 28.15 -5.66
CA LYS A 783 6.64 27.61 -5.86
C LYS A 783 6.21 26.84 -4.62
N LEU A 784 5.13 27.27 -3.98
CA LEU A 784 4.56 26.64 -2.79
C LEU A 784 3.18 26.06 -3.14
N TYR A 785 3.04 24.74 -2.98
CA TYR A 785 1.75 24.06 -3.07
C TYR A 785 1.22 23.85 -1.65
N ILE A 786 0.17 24.58 -1.30
CA ILE A 786 -0.47 24.57 0.02
C ILE A 786 -1.91 25.06 -0.14
N PRO A 787 -2.91 24.50 0.57
CA PRO A 787 -4.26 25.06 0.58
C PRO A 787 -4.28 26.51 1.07
N SER A 788 -5.10 27.37 0.47
CA SER A 788 -5.19 28.80 0.81
C SER A 788 -5.56 29.04 2.28
N GLY A 789 -6.44 28.20 2.86
CA GLY A 789 -6.83 28.28 4.28
C GLY A 789 -5.70 28.06 5.29
N GLU A 790 -4.60 27.42 4.90
CA GLU A 790 -3.44 27.16 5.78
C GLU A 790 -2.51 28.38 5.94
N LEU A 791 -2.70 29.42 5.12
CA LEU A 791 -1.89 30.65 5.11
C LEU A 791 -2.58 31.83 5.81
N THR A 792 -3.85 31.65 6.18
CA THR A 792 -4.60 32.61 6.98
C THR A 792 -4.01 32.70 8.39
N ILE A 793 -3.93 33.91 8.93
CA ILE A 793 -3.36 34.17 10.26
C ILE A 793 -4.52 34.44 11.21
N HIS A 794 -4.72 33.54 12.17
CA HIS A 794 -5.71 33.68 13.23
C HIS A 794 -5.03 33.83 14.61
N HIS A 795 -3.88 33.18 14.80
CA HIS A 795 -3.13 33.15 16.06
C HIS A 795 -1.62 33.35 15.84
N PHE A 796 -0.86 33.64 16.91
CA PHE A 796 0.60 33.80 16.82
C PHE A 796 1.33 32.53 16.36
N ASP A 797 0.77 31.34 16.63
CA ASP A 797 1.35 30.07 16.18
C ASP A 797 1.35 29.91 14.65
N ASP A 798 0.43 30.59 13.95
CA ASP A 798 0.40 30.62 12.47
C ASP A 798 1.62 31.34 11.90
N ILE A 799 2.19 32.29 12.64
CA ILE A 799 3.43 32.98 12.27
C ILE A 799 4.61 32.00 12.37
N ILE A 800 4.69 31.23 13.45
CA ILE A 800 5.75 30.22 13.65
C ILE A 800 5.65 29.13 12.57
N LYS A 801 4.43 28.72 12.21
CA LYS A 801 4.18 27.78 11.11
C LYS A 801 4.70 28.32 9.78
N GLN A 802 4.33 29.54 9.41
CA GLN A 802 4.80 30.13 8.15
C GLN A 802 6.30 30.45 8.18
N GLU A 803 6.89 30.73 9.35
CA GLU A 803 8.35 30.82 9.54
C GLU A 803 9.04 29.50 9.20
N ASN A 804 8.49 28.36 9.65
CA ASN A 804 9.02 27.05 9.30
C ASN A 804 8.93 26.77 7.80
N ILE A 805 7.81 27.14 7.17
CA ILE A 805 7.63 27.01 5.71
C ILE A 805 8.67 27.85 4.97
N LEU A 806 8.91 29.08 5.42
CA LEU A 806 9.94 29.95 4.85
C LEU A 806 11.33 29.32 5.00
N LEU A 807 11.63 28.73 6.15
CA LEU A 807 12.90 28.06 6.40
C LEU A 807 13.12 26.88 5.44
N ASP A 808 12.12 26.02 5.25
CA ASP A 808 12.19 24.88 4.32
C ASP A 808 12.38 25.36 2.88
N LEU A 809 11.66 26.41 2.47
CA LEU A 809 11.84 27.05 1.17
C LEU A 809 13.28 27.57 1.01
N LEU A 810 13.83 28.29 2.00
CA LEU A 810 15.18 28.83 1.96
C LEU A 810 16.25 27.72 1.92
N MET A 811 16.05 26.61 2.64
CA MET A 811 16.93 25.43 2.56
C MET A 811 16.91 24.80 1.17
N ASN A 812 15.72 24.59 0.60
CA ASN A 812 15.56 24.08 -0.77
C ASN A 812 16.19 25.01 -1.82
N TYR A 813 16.05 26.32 -1.64
CA TYR A 813 16.70 27.30 -2.50
C TYR A 813 18.23 27.27 -2.35
N LEU A 814 18.74 27.21 -1.12
CA LEU A 814 20.18 27.12 -0.84
C LEU A 814 20.80 25.91 -1.54
N ASP A 815 20.16 24.74 -1.45
CA ASP A 815 20.60 23.53 -2.14
C ASP A 815 20.58 23.70 -3.66
N ALA A 816 19.49 24.27 -4.21
CA ALA A 816 19.38 24.53 -5.65
C ALA A 816 20.44 25.53 -6.13
N PHE A 817 20.64 26.62 -5.39
CA PHE A 817 21.64 27.66 -5.66
C PHE A 817 23.06 27.09 -5.66
N TYR A 818 23.41 26.34 -4.63
CA TYR A 818 24.74 25.74 -4.51
C TYR A 818 25.01 24.73 -5.63
N LYS A 819 24.03 23.86 -5.94
CA LYS A 819 24.12 22.88 -7.04
C LYS A 819 24.31 23.58 -8.38
N LYS A 820 23.61 24.69 -8.65
CA LYS A 820 23.75 25.49 -9.87
C LYS A 820 25.14 26.09 -10.03
N LEU A 821 25.64 26.79 -9.01
CA LEU A 821 26.99 27.40 -9.06
C LEU A 821 28.08 26.34 -9.21
N LYS A 822 27.96 25.23 -8.47
CA LYS A 822 28.87 24.10 -8.60
C LYS A 822 28.84 23.53 -10.03
N GLY A 823 27.65 23.38 -10.60
CA GLY A 823 27.46 22.90 -11.97
C GLY A 823 28.14 23.79 -13.02
N ALA A 824 28.06 25.11 -12.87
CA ALA A 824 28.70 26.05 -13.79
C ALA A 824 30.24 26.07 -13.66
N TYR A 825 30.78 25.92 -12.45
CA TYR A 825 32.22 25.75 -12.25
C TYR A 825 32.74 24.45 -12.85
N GLU A 826 32.10 23.31 -12.51
CA GLU A 826 32.47 22.00 -13.05
C GLU A 826 32.32 21.96 -14.59
N GLY A 827 31.39 22.76 -15.13
CA GLY A 827 31.14 22.94 -16.55
C GLY A 827 32.37 23.31 -17.41
N GLN A 828 33.41 23.86 -16.80
CA GLN A 828 34.61 24.34 -17.50
C GLN A 828 35.70 23.28 -17.67
N TYR A 829 35.57 22.12 -17.01
CA TYR A 829 36.67 21.16 -16.84
C TYR A 829 36.32 19.76 -17.35
N TYR A 830 35.76 19.67 -18.55
CA TYR A 830 35.49 18.41 -19.21
C TYR A 830 36.72 17.87 -19.96
N LYS A 831 36.83 16.54 -20.06
CA LYS A 831 37.82 15.80 -20.85
C LYS A 831 37.14 14.85 -21.82
N LYS A 832 37.83 14.49 -22.91
CA LYS A 832 37.35 13.48 -23.87
C LYS A 832 37.33 12.10 -23.21
N GLN A 833 36.27 11.34 -23.47
CA GLN A 833 36.08 9.95 -23.04
C GLN A 833 35.48 9.13 -24.17
N VAL A 834 35.85 7.86 -24.27
CA VAL A 834 35.27 6.91 -25.23
C VAL A 834 34.01 6.27 -24.67
N ILE A 835 33.01 6.07 -25.53
CA ILE A 835 31.80 5.31 -25.20
C ILE A 835 32.09 3.82 -25.39
N ASP A 836 31.91 3.02 -24.33
CA ASP A 836 32.03 1.57 -24.36
C ASP A 836 30.70 0.88 -23.99
N HIS A 837 30.61 -0.42 -24.24
CA HIS A 837 29.42 -1.24 -23.94
C HIS A 837 29.05 -1.30 -22.46
N SER A 838 29.93 -0.89 -21.53
CA SER A 838 29.68 -0.87 -20.09
C SER A 838 29.13 0.48 -19.60
N HIS A 839 29.02 1.46 -20.49
CA HIS A 839 28.57 2.79 -20.11
C HIS A 839 27.09 2.78 -19.73
N LYS A 840 26.79 3.25 -18.50
CA LYS A 840 25.43 3.28 -17.89
C LYS A 840 24.36 4.03 -18.69
N ALA A 841 24.74 4.79 -19.71
CA ALA A 841 23.84 5.59 -20.52
C ALA A 841 23.29 4.83 -21.75
N LEU A 842 23.82 3.62 -22.00
CA LEU A 842 23.41 2.75 -23.10
C LEU A 842 22.49 1.62 -22.66
N LEU A 843 22.21 1.55 -21.36
CA LEU A 843 21.41 0.50 -20.72
C LEU A 843 20.38 1.19 -19.83
N GLU A 844 19.14 1.21 -20.32
CA GLU A 844 17.96 1.53 -19.54
C GLU A 844 17.16 0.26 -19.23
N ASN A 845 16.65 0.20 -18.00
CA ASN A 845 15.83 -0.90 -17.53
C ASN A 845 14.40 -0.39 -17.47
N TYR A 846 13.54 -0.94 -18.33
CA TYR A 846 12.13 -0.59 -18.32
C TYR A 846 11.38 -1.48 -17.34
N VAL A 847 10.58 -0.83 -16.49
CA VAL A 847 9.69 -1.45 -15.53
C VAL A 847 8.27 -1.06 -15.91
N PHE A 848 7.50 -2.04 -16.40
CA PHE A 848 6.08 -1.92 -16.65
C PHE A 848 5.33 -2.45 -15.45
N ASP A 849 4.60 -1.58 -14.77
CA ASP A 849 3.73 -1.90 -13.65
C ASP A 849 2.29 -1.99 -14.17
N ILE A 850 1.82 -3.19 -14.53
CA ILE A 850 0.47 -3.43 -15.11
C ILE A 850 -0.53 -3.69 -13.99
N ARG A 851 -1.64 -2.95 -13.96
CA ARG A 851 -2.73 -3.15 -12.99
C ARG A 851 -3.81 -4.01 -13.62
N PRO A 852 -4.33 -5.04 -12.95
CA PRO A 852 -5.38 -5.88 -13.49
C PRO A 852 -6.70 -5.15 -13.24
N ASN A 853 -7.40 -4.78 -14.30
CA ASN A 853 -8.80 -4.38 -14.22
C ASN A 853 -9.62 -5.31 -15.11
N GLU A 854 -10.64 -5.97 -14.55
CA GLU A 854 -11.50 -6.93 -15.26
C GLU A 854 -12.24 -6.27 -16.45
N ASP A 855 -12.39 -4.94 -16.44
CA ASP A 855 -13.09 -4.19 -17.49
C ASP A 855 -12.23 -3.74 -18.68
N VAL A 856 -10.89 -3.91 -18.65
CA VAL A 856 -10.01 -3.41 -19.74
C VAL A 856 -8.89 -4.39 -20.05
N GLY A 857 -9.16 -5.45 -20.82
CA GLY A 857 -8.19 -6.13 -21.70
C GLY A 857 -6.80 -6.49 -21.13
N VAL A 858 -6.64 -6.68 -19.83
CA VAL A 858 -5.34 -6.93 -19.14
C VAL A 858 -4.55 -8.09 -19.73
N PRO A 859 -5.16 -9.25 -20.08
CA PRO A 859 -4.42 -10.35 -20.69
C PRO A 859 -3.76 -9.94 -22.02
N SER A 860 -4.31 -8.93 -22.71
CA SER A 860 -3.78 -8.45 -23.98
C SER A 860 -2.49 -7.65 -23.80
N TYR A 861 -2.35 -6.82 -22.76
CA TYR A 861 -1.15 -5.98 -22.60
C TYR A 861 0.01 -6.74 -21.97
N GLU A 862 -0.25 -7.63 -21.00
CA GLU A 862 0.77 -8.49 -20.41
C GLU A 862 1.43 -9.38 -21.48
N SER A 863 0.62 -10.05 -22.29
CA SER A 863 1.11 -10.91 -23.38
C SER A 863 1.92 -10.11 -24.40
N LYS A 864 1.42 -8.94 -24.84
CA LYS A 864 2.09 -8.07 -25.82
C LYS A 864 3.43 -7.51 -25.30
N LEU A 865 3.48 -7.07 -24.05
CA LEU A 865 4.70 -6.52 -23.45
C LEU A 865 5.73 -7.63 -23.16
N THR A 866 5.27 -8.85 -22.86
CA THR A 866 6.12 -10.02 -22.73
C THR A 866 6.68 -10.46 -24.09
N GLU A 867 5.88 -10.44 -25.15
CA GLU A 867 6.37 -10.68 -26.53
C GLU A 867 7.39 -9.64 -26.96
N LEU A 868 7.13 -8.35 -26.67
CA LEU A 868 8.09 -7.28 -26.94
C LEU A 868 9.40 -7.50 -26.19
N LYS A 869 9.34 -7.85 -24.91
CA LYS A 869 10.49 -8.23 -24.10
C LYS A 869 11.28 -9.38 -24.75
N ASP A 870 10.61 -10.46 -25.12
CA ASP A 870 11.25 -11.63 -25.73
C ASP A 870 11.92 -11.28 -27.06
N TRP A 871 11.33 -10.40 -27.87
CA TRP A 871 11.93 -9.95 -29.14
C TRP A 871 13.16 -9.07 -28.92
N VAL A 872 13.15 -8.21 -27.89
CA VAL A 872 14.30 -7.39 -27.51
C VAL A 872 15.42 -8.27 -26.94
N GLU A 873 15.11 -9.18 -26.02
CA GLU A 873 16.07 -10.11 -25.42
C GLU A 873 16.59 -11.19 -26.40
N SER A 874 15.85 -11.50 -27.48
CA SER A 874 16.36 -12.35 -28.55
C SER A 874 17.14 -11.59 -29.62
N GLY A 875 17.05 -10.25 -29.66
CA GLY A 875 17.72 -9.40 -30.65
C GLY A 875 17.04 -9.42 -32.02
N ASN A 876 15.75 -9.75 -32.08
CA ASN A 876 14.98 -9.84 -33.32
C ASN A 876 14.49 -8.45 -33.76
N LEU A 877 15.43 -7.62 -34.25
CA LEU A 877 15.19 -6.23 -34.67
C LEU A 877 13.99 -6.08 -35.62
N ALA A 878 13.82 -6.99 -36.58
CA ALA A 878 12.73 -6.94 -37.56
C ALA A 878 11.33 -7.03 -36.90
N LYS A 879 11.18 -7.86 -35.86
CA LYS A 879 9.91 -7.99 -35.12
C LYS A 879 9.66 -6.79 -34.20
N VAL A 880 10.70 -6.27 -33.54
CA VAL A 880 10.57 -5.07 -32.69
C VAL A 880 10.18 -3.85 -33.54
N MET A 881 10.78 -3.68 -34.73
CA MET A 881 10.40 -2.64 -35.70
C MET A 881 8.97 -2.78 -36.23
N GLY A 882 8.44 -4.01 -36.28
CA GLY A 882 7.08 -4.31 -36.72
C GLY A 882 6.03 -4.19 -35.61
N PHE A 883 6.43 -3.96 -34.35
CA PHE A 883 5.51 -3.85 -33.22
C PHE A 883 4.63 -2.60 -33.38
N ARG A 884 3.32 -2.80 -33.50
CA ARG A 884 2.32 -1.74 -33.57
C ARG A 884 1.24 -2.02 -32.55
N ASP A 885 1.08 -1.11 -31.60
CA ASP A 885 -0.04 -1.07 -30.67
C ASP A 885 -0.65 0.33 -30.68
N SER A 886 -1.94 0.46 -30.35
CA SER A 886 -2.63 1.75 -30.39
C SER A 886 -2.16 2.72 -29.29
N HIS A 887 -1.46 2.23 -28.26
CA HIS A 887 -1.03 3.04 -27.12
C HIS A 887 0.44 2.88 -26.73
N VAL A 888 1.10 1.78 -27.11
CA VAL A 888 2.53 1.54 -26.88
C VAL A 888 3.29 1.56 -28.20
N ASN A 889 4.22 2.49 -28.33
CA ASN A 889 5.08 2.59 -29.51
C ASN A 889 6.53 2.29 -29.13
N ALA A 890 7.06 1.20 -29.69
CA ALA A 890 8.47 0.84 -29.59
C ALA A 890 9.23 1.42 -30.80
N ILE A 891 9.99 2.48 -30.59
CA ILE A 891 10.76 3.13 -31.63
C ILE A 891 12.12 2.44 -31.73
N CYS A 892 12.35 1.79 -32.88
CA CYS A 892 13.61 1.18 -33.26
C CYS A 892 14.22 1.94 -34.43
N PHE A 893 15.34 2.60 -34.17
CA PHE A 893 16.16 3.24 -35.21
C PHE A 893 17.53 2.56 -35.23
N ASP A 894 17.92 1.96 -36.35
CA ASP A 894 19.18 1.20 -36.46
C ASP A 894 20.43 2.04 -36.14
N ARG A 895 20.34 3.36 -36.33
CA ARG A 895 21.40 4.31 -35.99
C ARG A 895 21.34 4.78 -34.54
N HIS A 896 20.34 4.39 -33.76
CA HIS A 896 20.29 4.73 -32.34
C HIS A 896 21.12 3.77 -31.49
N LEU A 897 21.84 4.29 -30.50
CA LEU A 897 22.84 3.54 -29.72
C LEU A 897 22.26 2.54 -28.71
N PHE A 898 20.94 2.52 -28.52
CA PHE A 898 20.23 1.43 -27.83
C PHE A 898 18.81 1.25 -28.37
N TYR A 899 18.18 0.09 -28.16
CA TYR A 899 16.78 -0.13 -28.51
C TYR A 899 16.08 -1.07 -27.53
N PRO A 900 14.75 -0.99 -27.41
CA PRO A 900 13.86 0.01 -28.01
C PRO A 900 13.77 1.31 -27.18
N ILE A 901 13.35 2.40 -27.81
CA ILE A 901 12.86 3.60 -27.10
C ILE A 901 11.34 3.47 -27.00
N ILE A 902 10.81 3.40 -25.78
CA ILE A 902 9.36 3.18 -25.59
C ILE A 902 8.67 4.51 -25.34
N THR A 903 7.59 4.75 -26.09
CA THR A 903 6.71 5.92 -25.91
C THR A 903 5.27 5.46 -25.72
N LEU A 904 4.50 6.26 -24.97
CA LEU A 904 3.11 5.99 -24.64
C LEU A 904 2.21 7.10 -25.19
N ASP A 905 1.09 6.69 -25.77
CA ASP A 905 -0.01 7.58 -26.15
C ASP A 905 -1.14 7.47 -25.11
N ASN A 906 -1.75 8.60 -24.75
CA ASN A 906 -2.82 8.70 -23.74
C ASN A 906 -2.50 7.97 -22.42
N LYS A 907 -1.31 8.21 -21.87
CA LYS A 907 -0.77 7.55 -20.67
C LYS A 907 -1.76 7.43 -19.51
N ASP A 908 -2.55 8.47 -19.25
CA ASP A 908 -3.49 8.51 -18.10
C ASP A 908 -4.67 7.54 -18.24
N SER A 909 -4.94 7.06 -19.47
CA SER A 909 -5.98 6.07 -19.77
C SER A 909 -5.48 4.63 -19.74
N LEU A 910 -4.18 4.40 -19.56
CA LEU A 910 -3.59 3.06 -19.65
C LEU A 910 -3.68 2.29 -18.33
N PRO A 911 -3.91 0.96 -18.39
CA PRO A 911 -3.98 0.12 -17.20
C PRO A 911 -2.60 -0.16 -16.59
N PHE A 912 -1.50 0.42 -17.12
CA PHE A 912 -0.14 0.19 -16.64
C PHE A 912 0.66 1.50 -16.55
N SER A 913 1.76 1.48 -15.80
CA SER A 913 2.73 2.58 -15.75
C SER A 913 4.12 2.13 -16.18
N LEU A 914 4.87 3.01 -16.85
CA LEU A 914 6.22 2.75 -17.35
C LEU A 914 7.25 3.60 -16.60
N LYS A 915 8.35 2.98 -16.15
CA LYS A 915 9.50 3.66 -15.54
C LYS A 915 10.82 3.09 -16.11
N PRO A 916 11.77 3.92 -16.59
CA PRO A 916 11.60 5.34 -16.90
C PRO A 916 10.79 5.53 -18.20
N LEU A 917 10.04 6.63 -18.28
CA LEU A 917 9.46 7.11 -19.55
C LEU A 917 10.48 8.04 -20.19
N LEU A 918 11.22 7.55 -21.20
CA LEU A 918 12.36 8.27 -21.77
C LEU A 918 11.99 9.40 -22.73
N MET A 919 10.84 9.27 -23.41
CA MET A 919 10.41 10.24 -24.44
C MET A 919 8.90 10.45 -24.36
N GLU A 920 8.51 11.66 -23.93
CA GLU A 920 7.10 12.05 -23.76
C GLU A 920 6.72 13.18 -24.72
N ALA A 921 7.61 14.16 -24.91
CA ALA A 921 7.34 15.35 -25.69
C ALA A 921 7.10 15.03 -27.18
N LYS A 922 6.06 15.66 -27.76
CA LYS A 922 5.73 15.49 -29.19
C LYS A 922 6.87 15.93 -30.11
N SER A 923 7.64 16.94 -29.71
CA SER A 923 8.80 17.45 -30.45
C SER A 923 9.91 16.41 -30.58
N GLU A 924 10.25 15.73 -29.49
CA GLU A 924 11.26 14.66 -29.49
C GLU A 924 10.85 13.50 -30.39
N ARG A 925 9.58 13.06 -30.27
CA ARG A 925 9.04 11.97 -31.10
C ARG A 925 9.08 12.35 -32.58
N LYS A 926 8.63 13.56 -32.92
CA LYS A 926 8.67 14.08 -34.28
C LYS A 926 10.09 14.07 -34.83
N PHE A 927 11.07 14.56 -34.07
CA PHE A 927 12.47 14.59 -34.52
C PHE A 927 13.01 13.19 -34.86
N VAL A 928 12.76 12.19 -34.01
CA VAL A 928 13.22 10.81 -34.27
C VAL A 928 12.51 10.20 -35.48
N ILE A 929 11.20 10.44 -35.62
CA ILE A 929 10.41 9.93 -36.76
C ILE A 929 10.86 10.58 -38.08
N ASP A 930 11.03 11.91 -38.10
CA ASP A 930 11.47 12.65 -39.28
C ASP A 930 12.88 12.18 -39.71
N LEU A 931 13.78 11.94 -38.75
CA LEU A 931 15.11 11.41 -39.01
C LEU A 931 15.07 9.95 -39.53
N GLN A 932 14.20 9.11 -38.98
CA GLN A 932 13.98 7.75 -39.49
C GLN A 932 13.45 7.75 -40.93
N ASN A 933 12.53 8.65 -41.26
CA ASN A 933 11.98 8.78 -42.60
C ASN A 933 13.05 9.27 -43.58
N ALA A 934 13.84 10.28 -43.20
CA ALA A 934 14.96 10.75 -44.02
C ALA A 934 16.03 9.66 -44.26
N PHE A 935 16.23 8.73 -43.31
CA PHE A 935 17.09 7.57 -43.50
C PHE A 935 16.50 6.54 -44.46
N LYS A 936 15.19 6.28 -44.38
CA LYS A 936 14.49 5.31 -45.24
C LYS A 936 14.36 5.80 -46.69
N ASP A 937 14.13 7.10 -46.87
CA ASP A 937 13.95 7.74 -48.17
C ASP A 937 15.29 8.07 -48.87
N ASP A 938 16.42 7.57 -48.34
CA ASP A 938 17.81 7.83 -48.79
C ASP A 938 18.25 9.31 -48.80
N LYS A 939 17.39 10.27 -48.45
CA LYS A 939 17.70 11.72 -48.38
C LYS A 939 18.89 12.04 -47.48
N LEU A 940 19.10 11.27 -46.41
CA LEU A 940 20.26 11.46 -45.53
C LEU A 940 21.59 11.33 -46.30
N LYS A 941 21.70 10.42 -47.29
CA LYS A 941 22.93 10.25 -48.07
C LYS A 941 23.30 11.51 -48.84
N ASP A 942 22.30 12.22 -49.37
CA ASP A 942 22.50 13.49 -50.08
C ASP A 942 23.03 14.58 -49.14
N TRP A 943 22.64 14.56 -47.87
CA TRP A 943 23.01 15.60 -46.91
C TRP A 943 24.34 15.34 -46.20
N ILE A 944 24.68 14.09 -45.87
CA ILE A 944 25.89 13.76 -45.09
C ILE A 944 27.01 13.09 -45.90
N GLY A 945 26.72 12.63 -47.12
CA GLY A 945 27.64 11.88 -47.99
C GLY A 945 27.97 10.50 -47.41
N ASP A 946 29.24 10.08 -47.50
CA ASP A 946 29.74 8.79 -46.98
C ASP A 946 29.88 8.71 -45.45
N LYS A 947 29.41 9.74 -44.71
CA LYS A 947 29.50 9.79 -43.24
C LYS A 947 28.43 8.94 -42.59
N GLU A 948 28.76 8.35 -41.44
CA GLU A 948 27.80 7.56 -40.67
C GLU A 948 27.18 8.37 -39.54
N LEU A 949 25.86 8.21 -39.35
CA LEU A 949 25.11 8.85 -38.30
C LEU A 949 24.86 7.88 -37.13
N TYR A 950 25.02 8.36 -35.90
CA TYR A 950 24.61 7.67 -34.68
C TYR A 950 23.84 8.60 -33.75
N LEU A 951 22.77 8.12 -33.11
CA LEU A 951 21.90 8.92 -32.25
C LEU A 951 21.78 8.30 -30.85
N LEU A 952 21.71 9.13 -29.81
CA LEU A 952 21.37 8.70 -28.46
C LEU A 952 20.38 9.69 -27.83
N ARG A 953 19.23 9.19 -27.36
CA ARG A 953 18.38 9.90 -26.40
C ARG A 953 19.12 9.92 -25.06
N ASN A 954 19.45 11.10 -24.60
CA ASN A 954 20.18 11.29 -23.35
C ASN A 954 19.25 11.03 -22.15
N ALA A 955 19.78 10.49 -21.05
CA ALA A 955 18.97 10.18 -19.88
C ALA A 955 18.56 11.45 -19.12
N SER A 956 17.33 11.57 -18.63
CA SER A 956 16.82 12.78 -17.95
C SER A 956 17.56 13.21 -16.67
N ASN A 957 18.60 12.49 -16.24
CA ASN A 957 19.44 12.80 -15.09
C ASN A 957 20.94 12.67 -15.41
N LYS A 958 21.70 13.72 -15.03
CA LYS A 958 23.17 13.82 -15.07
C LYS A 958 23.90 12.59 -14.47
N ALA A 959 23.30 11.90 -13.50
CA ALA A 959 23.90 10.72 -12.86
C ALA A 959 23.92 9.46 -13.74
N LYS A 960 23.06 9.38 -14.78
CA LYS A 960 22.90 8.19 -15.64
C LYS A 960 23.28 8.42 -17.10
N GLY A 961 23.14 9.63 -17.65
CA GLY A 961 23.40 9.89 -19.07
C GLY A 961 24.89 10.06 -19.44
N LEU A 962 25.18 10.29 -20.73
CA LEU A 962 26.53 10.31 -21.32
C LEU A 962 27.36 11.59 -21.03
N GLY A 963 27.06 12.27 -19.93
CA GLY A 963 27.88 13.35 -19.42
C GLY A 963 27.30 14.76 -19.59
N PHE A 964 27.87 15.61 -18.73
CA PHE A 964 27.85 17.06 -18.59
C PHE A 964 26.54 17.89 -18.61
N THR A 965 26.56 18.93 -17.78
CA THR A 965 25.63 20.06 -17.84
C THR A 965 26.40 21.23 -18.43
N LEU A 966 25.91 21.75 -19.56
CA LEU A 966 26.35 23.04 -20.12
C LEU A 966 25.78 24.18 -19.25
N ALA A 967 26.20 25.44 -19.44
CA ALA A 967 25.74 26.47 -18.52
C ALA A 967 24.22 26.69 -18.64
N GLY A 968 23.62 27.15 -17.54
CA GLY A 968 22.16 27.31 -17.42
C GLY A 968 21.36 26.04 -17.07
N ASP A 969 22.00 24.98 -16.53
CA ASP A 969 21.38 23.66 -16.29
C ASP A 969 20.81 23.03 -17.57
N PHE A 970 21.41 23.36 -18.72
CA PHE A 970 20.97 22.80 -19.98
C PHE A 970 21.47 21.36 -20.14
N TYR A 971 20.54 20.47 -20.44
CA TYR A 971 20.77 19.07 -20.69
C TYR A 971 20.05 18.72 -22.00
N PRO A 972 20.77 18.43 -23.09
CA PRO A 972 20.15 18.19 -24.39
C PRO A 972 19.31 16.92 -24.35
N ASP A 973 18.29 16.87 -25.21
CA ASP A 973 17.50 15.68 -25.34
C ASP A 973 18.25 14.56 -26.10
N PHE A 974 18.99 14.92 -27.14
CA PHE A 974 19.71 13.97 -27.98
C PHE A 974 21.17 14.35 -28.15
N LEU A 975 22.00 13.32 -28.26
CA LEU A 975 23.37 13.40 -28.75
C LEU A 975 23.43 12.72 -30.12
N LEU A 976 23.91 13.44 -31.13
CA LEU A 976 24.02 12.95 -32.51
C LEU A 976 25.48 12.98 -32.94
N TRP A 977 26.03 11.85 -33.36
CA TRP A 977 27.36 11.75 -33.96
C TRP A 977 27.25 11.64 -35.47
N LEU A 978 28.02 12.45 -36.20
CA LEU A 978 28.42 12.15 -37.57
C LEU A 978 29.88 11.70 -37.56
N VAL A 979 30.18 10.60 -38.25
CA VAL A 979 31.51 10.00 -38.26
C VAL A 979 32.02 9.89 -39.69
N ASP A 980 33.13 10.56 -39.97
CA ASP A 980 33.92 10.38 -41.19
C ASP A 980 35.05 9.38 -40.90
N LYS A 981 34.89 8.17 -41.44
CA LYS A 981 35.85 7.06 -41.27
C LYS A 981 37.18 7.32 -41.98
N HIS A 982 37.19 8.09 -43.07
CA HIS A 982 38.39 8.33 -43.86
C HIS A 982 39.33 9.31 -43.17
N ASN A 983 38.76 10.39 -42.62
CA ASN A 983 39.51 11.46 -41.96
C ASN A 983 39.57 11.31 -40.43
N GLN A 984 39.02 10.22 -39.87
CA GLN A 984 38.89 9.98 -38.43
C GLN A 984 38.25 11.16 -37.66
N LYS A 985 37.34 11.88 -38.31
CA LYS A 985 36.71 13.09 -37.78
C LYS A 985 35.29 12.79 -37.29
N GLN A 986 34.94 13.30 -36.11
CA GLN A 986 33.60 13.14 -35.52
C GLN A 986 32.98 14.50 -35.23
N TRP A 987 31.68 14.63 -35.49
CA TRP A 987 30.86 15.76 -35.06
C TRP A 987 29.89 15.26 -34.00
N LEU A 988 30.03 15.74 -32.77
CA LEU A 988 29.09 15.48 -31.68
C LEU A 988 28.16 16.69 -31.54
N THR A 989 26.90 16.49 -31.92
CA THR A 989 25.86 17.51 -31.97
C THR A 989 24.85 17.30 -30.84
N PHE A 990 24.66 18.34 -30.02
CA PHE A 990 23.71 18.42 -28.92
C PHE A 990 22.37 18.95 -29.46
N ILE A 991 21.31 18.15 -29.44
CA ILE A 991 20.02 18.48 -30.06
C ILE A 991 18.91 18.52 -29.01
N ASP A 992 18.11 19.58 -29.00
CA ASP A 992 17.01 19.81 -28.05
C ASP A 992 15.72 20.26 -28.76
N PRO A 993 14.83 19.30 -29.12
CA PRO A 993 13.55 19.61 -29.76
C PRO A 993 12.52 20.12 -28.74
N LYS A 994 12.16 21.41 -28.79
CA LYS A 994 11.26 22.01 -27.79
C LYS A 994 10.38 23.14 -28.31
N GLY A 995 9.38 23.51 -27.52
CA GLY A 995 8.66 24.78 -27.69
C GLY A 995 9.47 25.94 -27.08
N ILE A 996 9.59 27.05 -27.79
CA ILE A 996 10.43 28.18 -27.38
C ILE A 996 9.64 29.39 -26.84
N ARG A 997 8.32 29.41 -26.99
CA ARG A 997 7.46 30.56 -26.66
C ARG A 997 7.54 31.05 -25.20
N GLN A 998 7.85 30.17 -24.25
CA GLN A 998 7.92 30.51 -22.82
C GLN A 998 9.34 30.92 -22.37
N LEU A 999 10.27 31.06 -23.32
CA LEU A 999 11.66 31.46 -23.08
C LEU A 999 11.83 32.92 -23.51
N SER A 1000 12.81 33.63 -22.95
CA SER A 1000 13.24 34.93 -23.47
C SER A 1000 14.26 34.74 -24.61
N PHE A 1001 14.41 35.73 -25.48
CA PHE A 1001 15.43 35.66 -26.55
C PHE A 1001 16.88 35.69 -26.01
N ASP A 1002 17.05 36.21 -24.79
CA ASP A 1002 18.31 36.20 -24.03
C ASP A 1002 18.39 35.02 -23.04
N ASP A 1003 17.51 34.02 -23.17
CA ASP A 1003 17.57 32.84 -22.32
C ASP A 1003 18.93 32.14 -22.50
N PRO A 1004 19.63 31.75 -21.41
CA PRO A 1004 20.91 31.08 -21.49
C PRO A 1004 20.92 29.83 -22.39
N LYS A 1005 19.77 29.15 -22.53
CA LYS A 1005 19.63 28.02 -23.44
C LYS A 1005 19.87 28.39 -24.91
N PHE A 1006 19.59 29.63 -25.32
CA PHE A 1006 19.84 30.12 -26.68
C PHE A 1006 21.30 30.52 -26.91
N MET A 1007 22.10 30.64 -25.84
CA MET A 1007 23.53 30.95 -25.90
C MET A 1007 24.40 29.69 -25.78
N LEU A 1008 23.78 28.51 -25.75
CA LEU A 1008 24.45 27.22 -25.58
C LEU A 1008 25.57 26.97 -26.60
N PHE A 1009 25.34 27.42 -27.83
CA PHE A 1009 26.27 27.26 -28.92
C PHE A 1009 27.59 28.00 -28.68
N ASP A 1010 27.53 29.24 -28.18
CA ASP A 1010 28.71 30.05 -27.88
C ASP A 1010 29.56 29.42 -26.75
N GLU A 1011 28.88 28.82 -25.76
CA GLU A 1011 29.53 28.11 -24.67
C GLU A 1011 30.22 26.82 -25.15
N LEU A 1012 29.57 26.07 -26.04
CA LEU A 1012 30.16 24.88 -26.65
C LEU A 1012 31.35 25.23 -27.56
N LYS A 1013 31.29 26.34 -28.30
CA LYS A 1013 32.44 26.88 -29.05
C LYS A 1013 33.61 27.18 -28.12
N THR A 1014 33.34 27.82 -26.97
CA THR A 1014 34.36 28.12 -25.95
C THR A 1014 34.95 26.84 -25.35
N LEU A 1015 34.11 25.85 -25.02
CA LEU A 1015 34.55 24.56 -24.50
C LEU A 1015 35.39 23.78 -25.53
N SER A 1016 34.96 23.81 -26.80
CA SER A 1016 35.67 23.22 -27.94
C SER A 1016 37.08 23.82 -28.09
N GLY A 1017 37.21 25.15 -28.03
CA GLY A 1017 38.51 25.83 -28.07
C GLY A 1017 39.48 25.40 -26.97
N ASN A 1018 38.97 25.14 -25.75
CA ASN A 1018 39.77 24.67 -24.62
C ASN A 1018 40.20 23.20 -24.74
N LEU A 1019 39.43 22.36 -25.45
CA LEU A 1019 39.65 20.91 -25.56
C LEU A 1019 40.68 20.50 -26.62
N LYS A 1020 41.21 21.44 -27.42
CA LYS A 1020 42.09 21.19 -28.61
C LYS A 1020 41.59 20.00 -29.44
N PRO A 1021 40.49 20.14 -30.18
CA PRO A 1021 39.85 19.04 -30.85
C PRO A 1021 40.41 18.86 -32.26
N ASP A 1022 41.53 18.14 -32.41
CA ASP A 1022 42.02 17.86 -33.76
C ASP A 1022 41.00 17.00 -34.55
N ASN A 1023 40.22 16.14 -33.85
CA ASN A 1023 39.32 15.15 -34.49
C ASN A 1023 37.85 15.13 -33.97
N LEU A 1024 37.43 15.99 -33.02
CA LEU A 1024 36.05 15.99 -32.45
C LEU A 1024 35.43 17.40 -32.43
N ILE A 1025 34.51 17.67 -33.36
CA ILE A 1025 33.78 18.94 -33.43
C ILE A 1025 32.52 18.87 -32.56
N LEU A 1026 32.25 19.92 -31.80
CA LEU A 1026 31.07 20.03 -30.95
C LEU A 1026 30.11 21.07 -31.53
N ASN A 1027 28.85 20.67 -31.72
CA ASN A 1027 27.79 21.55 -32.24
C ASN A 1027 26.56 21.50 -31.34
N SER A 1028 25.72 22.52 -31.33
CA SER A 1028 24.40 22.41 -30.68
C SER A 1028 23.31 23.08 -31.47
N PHE A 1029 22.11 22.52 -31.42
CA PHE A 1029 20.92 23.07 -32.04
C PHE A 1029 19.69 22.92 -31.16
N ILE A 1030 18.89 23.98 -31.10
CA ILE A 1030 17.52 23.91 -30.59
C ILE A 1030 16.60 23.75 -31.79
N LEU A 1031 15.77 22.71 -31.77
CA LEU A 1031 14.78 22.46 -32.81
C LEU A 1031 13.41 22.92 -32.31
N SER A 1032 12.97 24.07 -32.78
CA SER A 1032 11.71 24.68 -32.36
C SER A 1032 10.52 24.01 -33.04
N ILE A 1033 9.61 23.44 -32.25
CA ILE A 1033 8.26 23.04 -32.73
C ILE A 1033 7.27 24.21 -32.73
N THR A 1034 7.66 25.37 -32.19
CA THR A 1034 6.82 26.58 -32.26
C THR A 1034 6.83 27.08 -33.70
N PRO A 1035 5.67 27.28 -34.35
CA PRO A 1035 5.62 27.81 -35.71
C PRO A 1035 6.35 29.16 -35.82
N SER A 1036 7.06 29.36 -36.92
CA SER A 1036 7.80 30.60 -37.18
C SER A 1036 6.88 31.79 -37.52
N LYS A 1037 5.97 31.60 -38.48
CA LYS A 1037 4.97 32.54 -38.99
C LYS A 1037 3.60 31.96 -38.69
N ASP A 1038 2.82 32.68 -37.90
CA ASP A 1038 1.38 32.44 -37.75
C ASP A 1038 0.66 33.77 -38.05
N THR A 1039 -0.58 33.69 -38.53
CA THR A 1039 -1.47 34.82 -38.84
C THR A 1039 -1.90 35.64 -37.61
N THR A 1040 -1.45 35.24 -36.42
CA THR A 1040 -1.70 35.88 -35.12
C THR A 1040 -0.39 36.27 -34.44
N GLU A 1041 -0.40 37.05 -33.35
CA GLU A 1041 0.78 37.39 -32.51
C GLU A 1041 1.50 36.16 -31.87
N THR A 1042 1.15 34.93 -32.29
CA THR A 1042 1.57 33.68 -31.66
C THR A 1042 2.76 33.00 -32.34
N GLY A 1043 3.10 33.37 -33.59
CA GLY A 1043 4.29 32.87 -34.29
C GLY A 1043 5.58 33.39 -33.64
N ALA A 1044 6.63 32.57 -33.59
CA ALA A 1044 7.86 32.91 -32.88
C ALA A 1044 8.52 34.21 -33.38
N LEU A 1045 8.50 34.47 -34.70
CA LEU A 1045 9.11 35.68 -35.27
C LEU A 1045 8.41 36.95 -34.76
N ASN A 1046 7.07 36.94 -34.74
CA ASN A 1046 6.25 38.06 -34.25
C ASN A 1046 6.35 38.19 -32.72
N HIS A 1047 6.31 37.06 -31.99
CA HIS A 1047 6.35 37.04 -30.53
C HIS A 1047 7.66 37.62 -29.97
N PHE A 1048 8.79 37.32 -30.61
CA PHE A 1048 10.09 37.81 -30.20
C PHE A 1048 10.51 39.11 -30.90
N GLY A 1049 9.82 39.52 -31.97
CA GLY A 1049 10.22 40.65 -32.81
C GLY A 1049 11.57 40.39 -33.50
N LYS A 1050 11.78 39.16 -33.98
CA LYS A 1050 13.06 38.66 -34.51
C LYS A 1050 12.89 37.97 -35.84
N THR A 1051 13.94 38.01 -36.67
CA THR A 1051 14.01 37.35 -37.98
C THR A 1051 14.51 35.90 -37.86
N TYR A 1052 14.29 35.10 -38.90
CA TYR A 1052 14.87 33.74 -38.97
C TYR A 1052 16.40 33.77 -38.92
N THR A 1053 17.02 34.78 -39.53
CA THR A 1053 18.48 34.97 -39.49
C THR A 1053 18.96 35.15 -38.06
N GLU A 1054 18.28 35.96 -37.25
CA GLU A 1054 18.63 36.15 -35.83
C GLU A 1054 18.45 34.88 -34.98
N PHE A 1055 17.44 34.04 -35.27
CA PHE A 1055 17.31 32.73 -34.63
C PHE A 1055 18.40 31.74 -35.08
N SER A 1056 18.75 31.75 -36.37
CA SER A 1056 19.76 30.86 -36.95
C SER A 1056 21.16 31.18 -36.46
N GLN A 1057 21.48 32.47 -36.25
CA GLN A 1057 22.71 32.91 -35.59
C GLN A 1057 22.87 32.35 -34.17
N LYS A 1058 21.75 32.07 -33.49
CA LYS A 1058 21.70 31.39 -32.19
C LYS A 1058 21.55 29.87 -32.28
N HIS A 1059 21.72 29.30 -33.48
CA HIS A 1059 21.56 27.86 -33.75
C HIS A 1059 20.17 27.31 -33.39
N ILE A 1060 19.13 28.12 -33.62
CA ILE A 1060 17.74 27.74 -33.43
C ILE A 1060 17.12 27.54 -34.81
N LEU A 1061 16.71 26.30 -35.11
CA LEU A 1061 16.04 25.94 -36.36
C LEU A 1061 14.59 25.57 -36.07
N PHE A 1062 13.68 25.91 -36.96
CA PHE A 1062 12.26 25.56 -36.84
C PHE A 1062 11.98 24.21 -37.52
N MET A 1063 11.19 23.34 -36.88
CA MET A 1063 10.85 22.00 -37.38
C MET A 1063 9.77 22.03 -38.46
N GLU A 1064 10.04 22.76 -39.54
CA GLU A 1064 9.15 23.02 -40.67
C GLU A 1064 9.96 23.19 -41.96
N HIS A 1065 9.30 23.20 -43.12
CA HIS A 1065 9.96 23.56 -44.37
C HIS A 1065 10.12 25.07 -44.46
N ILE A 1066 11.36 25.54 -44.64
CA ILE A 1066 11.68 26.94 -44.87
C ILE A 1066 12.28 27.04 -46.27
N ASN A 1067 11.78 27.95 -47.09
CA ASN A 1067 12.23 28.17 -48.48
C ASN A 1067 12.21 26.88 -49.33
N GLY A 1068 11.25 25.98 -49.07
CA GLY A 1068 11.11 24.70 -49.77
C GLY A 1068 12.11 23.61 -49.35
N VAL A 1069 12.99 23.89 -48.39
CA VAL A 1069 14.01 22.98 -47.87
C VAL A 1069 13.59 22.43 -46.51
N ASP A 1070 13.88 21.15 -46.26
CA ASP A 1070 13.60 20.47 -44.99
C ASP A 1070 14.52 20.99 -43.87
N TYR A 1071 14.00 21.15 -42.65
CA TYR A 1071 14.80 21.57 -41.50
C TYR A 1071 15.95 20.60 -41.19
N LEU A 1072 15.79 19.30 -41.48
CA LEU A 1072 16.87 18.31 -41.31
C LEU A 1072 18.01 18.58 -42.30
N GLU A 1073 17.71 18.97 -43.53
CA GLU A 1073 18.73 19.35 -44.51
C GLU A 1073 19.51 20.58 -44.03
N HIS A 1074 18.81 21.60 -43.51
CA HIS A 1074 19.46 22.76 -42.91
C HIS A 1074 20.33 22.37 -41.71
N LEU A 1075 19.84 21.49 -40.84
CA LEU A 1075 20.59 20.99 -39.69
C LEU A 1075 21.89 20.29 -40.11
N PHE A 1076 21.85 19.35 -41.05
CA PHE A 1076 23.04 18.59 -41.46
C PHE A 1076 24.05 19.45 -42.23
N LYS A 1077 23.59 20.36 -43.09
CA LYS A 1077 24.47 21.33 -43.75
C LYS A 1077 25.14 22.26 -42.72
N ALA A 1078 24.40 22.72 -41.71
CA ALA A 1078 24.95 23.52 -40.61
C ALA A 1078 25.94 22.74 -39.73
N ILE A 1079 25.73 21.44 -39.50
CA ILE A 1079 26.68 20.59 -38.75
C ILE A 1079 28.02 20.46 -39.50
N LEU A 1080 27.99 20.41 -40.84
CA LEU A 1080 29.17 20.16 -41.68
C LEU A 1080 29.88 21.43 -42.15
N SER A 1081 29.21 22.58 -42.15
CA SER A 1081 29.74 23.87 -42.58
C SER A 1081 29.36 24.97 -41.57
N ASP A 1082 30.38 25.50 -40.90
CA ASP A 1082 30.21 26.49 -39.82
C ASP A 1082 29.58 27.82 -40.31
N ASP A 1083 29.80 28.19 -41.58
CA ASP A 1083 29.31 29.45 -42.17
C ASP A 1083 27.94 29.29 -42.88
N TYR A 1084 27.39 28.08 -42.93
CA TYR A 1084 26.16 27.81 -43.70
C TYR A 1084 24.98 28.65 -43.21
N LEU A 1085 24.76 28.72 -41.89
CA LEU A 1085 23.65 29.48 -41.32
C LEU A 1085 23.79 31.00 -41.48
N GLU A 1086 25.03 31.49 -41.66
CA GLU A 1086 25.34 32.91 -41.86
C GLU A 1086 25.23 33.34 -43.33
N THR A 1087 25.35 32.39 -44.27
CA THR A 1087 25.36 32.65 -45.72
C THR A 1087 24.00 32.42 -46.41
N ILE A 1088 23.06 31.74 -45.75
CA ILE A 1088 21.70 31.55 -46.28
C ILE A 1088 20.90 32.83 -46.18
N ASN A 1089 20.27 33.22 -47.29
CA ASN A 1089 19.24 34.24 -47.27
C ASN A 1089 17.90 33.62 -46.85
N TRP A 1090 17.54 33.77 -45.58
CA TRP A 1090 16.29 33.28 -45.02
C TRP A 1090 15.06 34.07 -45.46
N GLU A 1091 15.24 35.23 -46.11
CA GLU A 1091 14.16 36.14 -46.51
C GLU A 1091 13.69 35.97 -47.97
N THR A 1092 14.37 35.13 -48.75
CA THR A 1092 14.00 34.70 -50.12
C THR A 1092 13.74 33.22 -50.17
#